data_AF-A0A6L7TQ08-F1
#
_entry.id   AF-A0A6L7TQ08-F1
#
_cell.length_a   1.000
_cell.length_b   1.000
_cell.length_c   1.000
_cell.angle_alpha   90.00
_cell.angle_beta   90.00
_cell.angle_gamma   90.00
#
_symmetry.space_group_name_H-M   'P 1'
#
loop_
_entity.id
_entity.type
_entity.pdbx_description
1 polymer ?
#
loop_
_entity_poly.entity_id
_entity_poly.type
_entity_poly.pdbx_seq_one_letter_code
_entity_poly.pdbx_strand_id
1 'polypeptide(L)'
;MRLLAPVLLLLAVLLTACGSDPTPTSAPFTPSPPPTVTPAPTHEPTSATVHTAPTATPTPMAVPTPTPTLVPSPTPKPRPTEVFPTATGTPSPFAHLDIDIDADTVWQDLMGDLYPHERSCIRAVPDGLDEPILYNDDYATEWEVAMFACLEPGTARAVLLGAMVAGFEEDEDFQIPEDEVACIRDVLTGMDAAAVVAAMAFEAEDRLPAGEFMAGFFRCIPKTWVSVDAGYEPEDIEERVDCARNALAGVNAEIMVALMWSEEETPEAERFLETLIHCIFVFDEYEDIRDDHADVIEDASVVEVGHSLIAMTDYEYDVDFFAFVAEEGTVYQVAVELGTLEDAWLELYGPFPDYELEHTAYAYEQEQTVTLLWQAPYTDMVYASVYGVGTGDYAFSVDAVDVDDDHGNTHWTGTPLAYGHRITTDLNSGKRVTVQGELEFIGDIDTFRVDADAGTVYELAVHLGTLHDSLVVIEDNYGWDIAYNDDDGDDLGSLVRWRSEETGPYFINVMGYGSGTYEVSFFAWKDDHGDSSETATALQVGEYAKSYIDTGEDIDYFVFEAEEGVNYLIETELGDLTDSSLTLFDRRGEIDYNDDYLDDLAARIYWEAPASGMYWIAVEGWDTGTYGIVVWSGVQPER
;
A
#
# COMPACT_ATOMS: atom_id res chain seq x y z
N MET A 1 7.85 6.89 -11.56
CA MET A 1 8.84 7.30 -12.59
C MET A 1 9.89 8.34 -12.15
N ARG A 2 9.67 9.23 -11.16
CA ARG A 2 10.71 10.20 -10.70
C ARG A 2 12.00 9.59 -10.11
N LEU A 3 11.93 8.37 -9.57
CA LEU A 3 13.09 7.62 -9.13
C LEU A 3 13.67 6.75 -10.24
N LEU A 4 12.89 6.38 -11.26
CA LEU A 4 13.30 5.35 -12.22
C LEU A 4 14.43 5.80 -13.16
N ALA A 5 14.48 7.04 -13.65
CA ALA A 5 15.57 7.45 -14.56
C ALA A 5 16.97 7.48 -13.91
N PRO A 6 17.18 8.13 -12.75
CA PRO A 6 18.46 8.03 -12.04
C PRO A 6 18.67 6.64 -11.45
N VAL A 7 17.62 5.93 -10.99
CA VAL A 7 17.73 4.56 -10.47
C VAL A 7 17.95 3.52 -11.56
N LEU A 8 17.55 3.71 -12.83
CA LEU A 8 17.89 2.87 -13.98
C LEU A 8 19.32 3.14 -14.44
N LEU A 9 19.75 4.41 -14.43
CA LEU A 9 21.14 4.79 -14.66
C LEU A 9 22.05 4.21 -13.56
N LEU A 10 21.57 4.18 -12.31
CA LEU A 10 22.24 3.62 -11.13
C LEU A 10 22.09 2.09 -11.01
N LEU A 11 20.98 1.48 -11.47
CA LEU A 11 20.79 0.02 -11.54
C LEU A 11 21.67 -0.57 -12.64
N ALA A 12 21.82 0.13 -13.76
CA ALA A 12 22.80 -0.20 -14.78
C ALA A 12 24.25 -0.16 -14.23
N VAL A 13 24.51 0.69 -13.22
CA VAL A 13 25.78 0.76 -12.49
C VAL A 13 25.94 -0.35 -11.43
N LEU A 14 24.84 -0.78 -10.77
CA LEU A 14 24.90 -1.73 -9.65
C LEU A 14 24.77 -3.22 -10.05
N LEU A 15 24.37 -3.53 -11.28
CA LEU A 15 24.13 -4.92 -11.73
C LEU A 15 25.38 -5.65 -12.28
N THR A 16 26.59 -5.10 -12.16
CA THR A 16 27.79 -5.66 -12.83
C THR A 16 28.95 -6.03 -11.90
N ALA A 17 28.80 -5.93 -10.58
CA ALA A 17 29.83 -6.39 -9.66
C ALA A 17 29.64 -7.88 -9.30
N CYS A 18 30.30 -8.80 -10.01
CA CYS A 18 30.84 -10.08 -9.49
C CYS A 18 31.55 -10.96 -10.56
N GLY A 19 32.88 -10.89 -10.59
CA GLY A 19 33.92 -11.92 -10.85
C GLY A 19 33.74 -13.10 -11.83
N SER A 20 34.63 -13.26 -12.82
CA SER A 20 35.97 -13.90 -12.70
C SER A 20 36.65 -14.24 -14.05
N ASP A 21 37.96 -13.95 -14.12
CA ASP A 21 38.91 -14.02 -15.25
C ASP A 21 39.53 -15.44 -15.48
N PRO A 22 40.43 -15.74 -16.46
CA PRO A 22 40.46 -15.52 -17.93
C PRO A 22 40.79 -16.81 -18.75
N THR A 23 40.68 -16.78 -20.09
CA THR A 23 41.81 -17.12 -21.01
C THR A 23 41.48 -16.89 -22.51
N PRO A 24 42.42 -16.36 -23.31
CA PRO A 24 42.20 -16.04 -24.72
C PRO A 24 42.64 -17.18 -25.65
N THR A 25 41.94 -17.39 -26.77
CA THR A 25 42.51 -18.12 -27.92
C THR A 25 42.12 -17.45 -29.23
N SER A 26 43.15 -16.88 -29.85
CA SER A 26 43.18 -16.31 -31.20
C SER A 26 42.94 -17.36 -32.30
N ALA A 27 42.20 -17.00 -33.36
CA ALA A 27 42.53 -17.38 -34.73
C ALA A 27 41.88 -16.42 -35.76
N PRO A 28 42.53 -16.17 -36.91
CA PRO A 28 42.15 -15.09 -37.82
C PRO A 28 41.28 -15.59 -38.99
N PHE A 29 40.25 -14.83 -39.39
CA PHE A 29 39.62 -15.04 -40.69
C PHE A 29 39.40 -13.74 -41.47
N THR A 30 39.57 -13.91 -42.77
CA THR A 30 39.81 -12.94 -43.84
C THR A 30 38.54 -12.26 -44.38
N PRO A 31 38.63 -11.01 -44.91
CA PRO A 31 37.47 -10.27 -45.39
C PRO A 31 36.98 -10.75 -46.76
N SER A 32 35.65 -10.90 -46.92
CA SER A 32 34.96 -10.98 -48.21
C SER A 32 34.33 -9.63 -48.60
N PRO A 33 34.19 -9.35 -49.91
CA PRO A 33 33.95 -7.99 -50.42
C PRO A 33 32.46 -7.58 -50.38
N PRO A 34 32.17 -6.27 -50.40
CA PRO A 34 30.82 -5.74 -50.24
C PRO A 34 29.99 -5.85 -51.54
N PRO A 35 28.68 -6.14 -51.46
CA PRO A 35 27.80 -6.00 -52.60
C PRO A 35 27.35 -4.54 -52.80
N THR A 36 27.11 -4.25 -54.07
CA THR A 36 26.94 -2.94 -54.69
C THR A 36 25.53 -2.37 -54.50
N VAL A 37 25.44 -1.10 -54.08
CA VAL A 37 24.20 -0.32 -53.98
C VAL A 37 23.70 0.09 -55.38
N THR A 38 22.40 -0.13 -55.65
CA THR A 38 21.67 0.48 -56.77
C THR A 38 20.52 1.32 -56.21
N PRO A 39 20.35 2.60 -56.61
CA PRO A 39 19.35 3.47 -56.01
C PRO A 39 17.97 3.34 -56.69
N ALA A 40 16.90 3.41 -55.90
CA ALA A 40 15.53 3.60 -56.36
C ALA A 40 15.13 5.10 -56.32
N PRO A 41 14.18 5.55 -57.16
CA PRO A 41 13.98 6.97 -57.44
C PRO A 41 12.93 7.64 -56.53
N THR A 42 13.15 8.94 -56.38
CA THR A 42 12.32 9.98 -55.75
C THR A 42 10.92 10.11 -56.36
N HIS A 43 9.92 10.30 -55.50
CA HIS A 43 8.60 10.83 -55.86
C HIS A 43 8.31 12.12 -55.08
N GLU A 44 7.90 13.16 -55.83
CA GLU A 44 7.41 14.47 -55.35
C GLU A 44 6.05 14.37 -54.62
N PRO A 45 5.72 15.32 -53.73
CA PRO A 45 4.44 15.37 -53.05
C PRO A 45 3.39 16.21 -53.80
N THR A 46 2.17 15.70 -53.86
CA THR A 46 0.97 16.44 -54.33
C THR A 46 0.35 17.28 -53.21
N SER A 47 0.10 18.55 -53.52
CA SER A 47 -0.68 19.50 -52.71
C SER A 47 -2.17 19.12 -52.60
N ALA A 48 -2.79 19.46 -51.46
CA ALA A 48 -4.23 19.70 -51.36
C ALA A 48 -4.51 20.89 -50.43
N THR A 49 -5.64 21.54 -50.67
CA THR A 49 -5.90 22.97 -50.47
C THR A 49 -7.01 23.18 -49.43
N VAL A 50 -6.77 24.10 -48.48
CA VAL A 50 -7.70 25.08 -47.87
C VAL A 50 -8.87 24.63 -46.99
N HIS A 51 -8.91 25.20 -45.78
CA HIS A 51 -10.12 25.86 -45.24
C HIS A 51 -9.72 27.12 -44.44
N THR A 52 -10.51 28.19 -44.57
CA THR A 52 -10.26 29.55 -44.07
C THR A 52 -11.20 29.97 -42.93
N ALA A 53 -10.61 30.68 -41.95
CA ALA A 53 -11.11 31.87 -41.20
C ALA A 53 -12.16 31.67 -40.07
N PRO A 54 -12.27 32.58 -39.03
CA PRO A 54 -11.85 34.00 -39.05
C PRO A 54 -11.22 34.63 -37.76
N THR A 55 -10.34 35.61 -38.04
CA THR A 55 -10.21 36.99 -37.49
C THR A 55 -10.31 37.30 -35.98
N ALA A 56 -9.22 37.87 -35.43
CA ALA A 56 -9.26 38.90 -34.39
C ALA A 56 -8.25 40.03 -34.68
N THR A 57 -8.62 41.27 -34.33
CA THR A 57 -8.05 42.59 -34.73
C THR A 57 -6.86 43.04 -33.85
N PRO A 58 -5.88 43.83 -34.36
CA PRO A 58 -4.62 44.15 -33.68
C PRO A 58 -4.55 45.57 -33.09
N THR A 59 -3.64 45.80 -32.12
CA THR A 59 -3.15 47.14 -31.71
C THR A 59 -1.75 47.04 -31.04
N PRO A 60 -0.94 48.12 -30.90
CA PRO A 60 -0.01 48.61 -31.92
C PRO A 60 1.49 48.64 -31.48
N MET A 61 2.36 48.87 -32.48
CA MET A 61 3.82 49.05 -32.40
C MET A 61 4.31 50.13 -31.43
N ALA A 62 5.48 49.88 -30.83
CA ALA A 62 6.39 50.89 -30.31
C ALA A 62 7.71 50.93 -31.11
N VAL A 63 8.21 52.15 -31.29
CA VAL A 63 9.32 52.62 -32.15
C VAL A 63 10.69 52.48 -31.46
N PRO A 64 11.82 52.25 -32.18
CA PRO A 64 13.14 52.05 -31.58
C PRO A 64 13.95 53.35 -31.48
N THR A 65 14.84 53.48 -30.47
CA THR A 65 15.95 54.47 -30.42
C THR A 65 16.95 54.12 -29.30
N PRO A 66 18.20 54.63 -29.27
CA PRO A 66 19.36 54.29 -30.10
C PRO A 66 20.58 53.75 -29.30
N THR A 67 21.51 53.12 -30.01
CA THR A 67 22.88 52.80 -29.57
C THR A 67 23.74 54.06 -29.35
N PRO A 68 24.63 54.10 -28.34
CA PRO A 68 25.77 55.01 -28.33
C PRO A 68 27.04 54.33 -28.87
N THR A 69 27.66 55.00 -29.84
CA THR A 69 28.96 54.72 -30.46
C THR A 69 30.11 55.32 -29.61
N LEU A 70 31.35 54.87 -29.87
CA LEU A 70 32.68 55.56 -29.90
C LEU A 70 33.74 54.66 -29.21
N VAL A 71 34.99 54.43 -29.65
CA VAL A 71 35.93 54.96 -30.68
C VAL A 71 37.15 53.99 -30.74
N PRO A 72 37.99 53.97 -31.81
CA PRO A 72 38.86 52.84 -32.16
C PRO A 72 40.38 53.02 -31.97
N SER A 73 41.09 51.88 -32.09
CA SER A 73 42.49 51.66 -32.57
C SER A 73 43.67 51.89 -31.59
N PRO A 74 44.86 51.24 -31.76
CA PRO A 74 45.39 50.69 -33.02
C PRO A 74 46.05 49.29 -33.00
N THR A 75 46.05 48.66 -34.17
CA THR A 75 46.85 47.49 -34.55
C THR A 75 48.33 47.85 -34.78
N PRO A 76 49.27 46.89 -34.60
CA PRO A 76 50.34 46.75 -35.58
C PRO A 76 50.69 45.29 -35.98
N LYS A 77 50.53 45.03 -37.28
CA LYS A 77 51.41 44.41 -38.30
C LYS A 77 52.19 43.08 -38.04
N PRO A 78 52.31 42.17 -39.04
CA PRO A 78 52.75 40.78 -38.85
C PRO A 78 54.20 40.43 -39.29
N ARG A 79 54.62 39.17 -38.95
CA ARG A 79 55.69 38.28 -39.53
C ARG A 79 56.99 38.16 -38.68
N PRO A 80 57.75 37.03 -38.63
CA PRO A 80 57.74 35.78 -39.42
C PRO A 80 57.67 34.43 -38.66
N THR A 81 57.38 33.40 -39.44
CA THR A 81 57.59 31.97 -39.17
C THR A 81 59.06 31.67 -38.85
N GLU A 82 59.34 31.01 -37.72
CA GLU A 82 60.55 30.22 -37.49
C GLU A 82 60.17 28.78 -37.20
N VAL A 83 60.76 27.88 -37.98
CA VAL A 83 60.75 26.42 -37.82
C VAL A 83 61.92 26.06 -36.93
N PHE A 84 61.75 25.22 -35.89
CA PHE A 84 62.72 24.25 -35.33
C PHE A 84 62.05 23.48 -34.16
N PRO A 85 62.56 22.32 -33.70
CA PRO A 85 62.88 21.07 -34.40
C PRO A 85 62.08 19.88 -33.82
N THR A 86 61.98 18.76 -34.54
CA THR A 86 61.68 17.46 -33.92
C THR A 86 62.78 17.10 -32.93
N ALA A 87 62.43 17.02 -31.65
CA ALA A 87 63.23 16.41 -30.60
C ALA A 87 62.37 15.43 -29.81
N THR A 88 62.84 14.19 -29.83
CA THR A 88 62.50 13.05 -28.99
C THR A 88 62.36 13.40 -27.50
N GLY A 89 61.26 12.95 -26.89
CA GLY A 89 61.11 12.72 -25.45
C GLY A 89 61.15 13.96 -24.55
N THR A 90 59.98 14.48 -24.17
CA THR A 90 59.80 15.35 -23.00
C THR A 90 58.35 15.17 -22.50
N PRO A 91 58.11 15.04 -21.19
CA PRO A 91 56.82 14.63 -20.62
C PRO A 91 55.73 15.70 -20.82
N SER A 92 54.48 15.26 -20.70
CA SER A 92 53.27 16.09 -20.72
C SER A 92 53.45 17.36 -19.86
N PRO A 93 52.96 18.53 -20.29
CA PRO A 93 53.04 19.76 -19.51
C PRO A 93 52.32 19.72 -18.15
N PHE A 94 51.71 18.60 -17.78
CA PHE A 94 51.03 18.34 -16.50
C PHE A 94 51.77 17.39 -15.55
N ALA A 95 53.03 17.02 -15.84
CA ALA A 95 53.77 15.95 -15.15
C ALA A 95 54.22 16.22 -13.70
N HIS A 96 53.64 17.19 -13.00
CA HIS A 96 53.99 17.52 -11.60
C HIS A 96 52.94 17.05 -10.59
N LEU A 97 51.76 16.65 -11.07
CA LEU A 97 50.68 16.08 -10.27
C LEU A 97 50.18 14.83 -11.00
N ASP A 98 50.90 13.73 -10.88
CA ASP A 98 50.30 12.39 -11.03
C ASP A 98 49.49 12.18 -9.74
N ILE A 99 48.26 12.69 -9.72
CA ILE A 99 47.39 12.58 -8.54
C ILE A 99 46.78 11.19 -8.55
N ASP A 100 47.22 10.36 -7.62
CA ASP A 100 46.62 9.08 -7.30
C ASP A 100 45.57 9.38 -6.22
N ILE A 101 44.33 9.66 -6.64
CA ILE A 101 43.20 9.83 -5.73
C ILE A 101 42.56 8.46 -5.61
N ASP A 102 42.52 7.92 -4.39
CA ASP A 102 41.77 6.72 -4.05
C ASP A 102 40.62 7.07 -3.08
N ALA A 103 39.80 6.09 -2.74
CA ALA A 103 38.67 6.27 -1.81
C ALA A 103 39.08 6.69 -0.39
N ASP A 104 40.34 6.46 0.00
CA ASP A 104 40.89 6.83 1.31
C ASP A 104 41.54 8.23 1.31
N THR A 105 41.71 8.85 0.14
CA THR A 105 42.39 10.14 -0.01
C THR A 105 41.51 11.27 0.53
N VAL A 106 42.03 12.03 1.51
CA VAL A 106 41.32 13.17 2.11
C VAL A 106 41.83 14.52 1.59
N TRP A 107 41.05 15.58 1.80
CA TRP A 107 41.41 16.94 1.39
C TRP A 107 42.72 17.45 1.98
N GLN A 108 43.08 17.02 3.20
CA GLN A 108 44.36 17.37 3.82
C GLN A 108 45.57 16.83 3.02
N ASP A 109 45.46 15.62 2.47
CA ASP A 109 46.54 14.99 1.71
C ASP A 109 46.77 15.75 0.40
N LEU A 110 45.69 16.09 -0.31
CA LEU A 110 45.74 16.92 -1.52
C LEU A 110 46.36 18.30 -1.24
N MET A 111 45.94 18.97 -0.16
CA MET A 111 46.53 20.27 0.25
C MET A 111 48.03 20.15 0.57
N GLY A 112 48.48 18.96 0.94
CA GLY A 112 49.88 18.59 1.17
C GLY A 112 50.75 18.64 -0.08
N ASP A 113 50.15 18.53 -1.28
CA ASP A 113 50.85 18.41 -2.57
C ASP A 113 50.69 19.64 -3.49
N LEU A 114 49.69 20.49 -3.27
CA LEU A 114 49.48 21.74 -4.04
C LEU A 114 50.68 22.71 -3.99
N TYR A 115 50.83 23.63 -4.94
CA TYR A 115 51.88 24.63 -4.85
C TYR A 115 51.64 25.65 -3.70
N PRO A 116 52.70 26.24 -3.11
CA PRO A 116 52.56 27.21 -2.04
C PRO A 116 51.66 28.42 -2.37
N HIS A 117 51.49 28.77 -3.64
CA HIS A 117 50.64 29.86 -4.06
C HIS A 117 49.15 29.47 -4.13
N GLU A 118 48.84 28.25 -4.58
CA GLU A 118 47.49 27.65 -4.55
C GLU A 118 47.01 27.50 -3.09
N ARG A 119 47.85 26.91 -2.21
CA ARG A 119 47.57 26.80 -0.76
C ARG A 119 47.32 28.15 -0.09
N SER A 120 47.97 29.22 -0.58
CA SER A 120 47.85 30.55 0.02
C SER A 120 46.58 31.31 -0.38
N CYS A 121 45.94 30.89 -1.46
CA CYS A 121 44.70 31.45 -1.99
C CYS A 121 43.47 30.84 -1.28
N ILE A 122 43.57 29.59 -0.82
CA ILE A 122 42.55 28.89 -0.02
C ILE A 122 42.66 29.34 1.44
N ARG A 123 42.07 30.50 1.79
CA ARG A 123 42.16 31.07 3.15
C ARG A 123 40.90 30.79 3.98
N ALA A 124 41.10 30.00 5.04
CA ALA A 124 40.16 29.67 6.11
C ALA A 124 39.06 28.66 5.76
N VAL A 125 39.48 27.41 5.52
CA VAL A 125 38.61 26.22 5.57
C VAL A 125 38.99 25.43 6.82
N PRO A 126 38.19 25.45 7.91
CA PRO A 126 38.48 24.69 9.13
C PRO A 126 37.80 23.31 9.17
N ASP A 127 36.67 23.14 8.50
CA ASP A 127 35.81 21.95 8.59
C ASP A 127 35.89 21.18 7.26
N GLY A 128 35.97 19.84 7.30
CA GLY A 128 36.00 18.96 6.11
C GLY A 128 37.38 18.57 5.55
N LEU A 129 38.50 19.04 6.13
CA LEU A 129 39.84 18.68 5.64
C LEU A 129 40.24 17.22 5.88
N ASP A 130 39.65 16.59 6.90
CA ASP A 130 39.88 15.19 7.26
C ASP A 130 38.85 14.24 6.60
N GLU A 131 37.99 14.76 5.71
CA GLU A 131 36.98 13.97 5.01
C GLU A 131 37.51 13.43 3.68
N PRO A 132 37.11 12.20 3.28
CA PRO A 132 37.44 11.65 1.97
C PRO A 132 36.96 12.55 0.85
N ILE A 133 37.76 12.67 -0.21
CA ILE A 133 37.39 13.44 -1.41
C ILE A 133 36.18 12.80 -2.13
N LEU A 134 35.94 11.51 -1.90
CA LEU A 134 34.83 10.73 -2.47
C LEU A 134 33.63 10.56 -1.51
N TYR A 135 33.56 11.33 -0.41
CA TYR A 135 32.49 11.13 0.56
C TYR A 135 31.10 11.45 -0.02
N ASN A 136 30.16 10.54 0.24
CA ASN A 136 28.83 10.49 -0.36
C ASN A 136 27.87 11.52 0.25
N ASP A 137 28.14 12.80 0.05
CA ASP A 137 27.11 13.83 0.06
C ASP A 137 26.70 14.09 -1.39
N ASP A 138 25.41 14.02 -1.69
CA ASP A 138 24.83 14.23 -3.03
C ASP A 138 25.06 15.67 -3.59
N TYR A 139 25.90 16.50 -2.93
CA TYR A 139 26.02 17.93 -3.18
C TYR A 139 27.44 18.45 -2.92
N ALA A 140 27.98 19.21 -3.87
CA ALA A 140 29.19 20.00 -3.64
C ALA A 140 28.89 21.14 -2.64
N THR A 141 29.73 21.26 -1.62
CA THR A 141 29.69 22.30 -0.59
C THR A 141 30.25 23.63 -1.10
N GLU A 142 29.85 24.74 -0.45
CA GLU A 142 30.33 26.10 -0.82
C GLU A 142 31.87 26.21 -0.82
N TRP A 143 32.55 25.45 0.05
CA TRP A 143 33.99 25.52 0.19
C TRP A 143 34.74 24.72 -0.90
N GLU A 144 34.16 23.61 -1.40
CA GLU A 144 34.71 22.87 -2.54
C GLU A 144 34.66 23.71 -3.82
N VAL A 145 33.54 24.40 -4.06
CA VAL A 145 33.41 25.36 -5.18
C VAL A 145 34.47 26.47 -5.08
N ALA A 146 34.66 27.04 -3.88
CA ALA A 146 35.67 28.06 -3.66
C ALA A 146 37.11 27.54 -3.84
N MET A 147 37.35 26.27 -3.52
CA MET A 147 38.64 25.61 -3.70
C MET A 147 38.96 25.39 -5.18
N PHE A 148 38.05 24.80 -5.96
CA PHE A 148 38.24 24.62 -7.41
C PHE A 148 38.42 25.94 -8.15
N ALA A 149 37.73 27.01 -7.73
CA ALA A 149 37.90 28.36 -8.30
C ALA A 149 39.27 29.00 -8.03
N CYS A 150 39.99 28.49 -7.04
CA CYS A 150 41.25 29.04 -6.53
C CYS A 150 42.49 28.24 -6.99
N LEU A 151 42.32 27.00 -7.45
CA LEU A 151 43.37 26.17 -8.05
C LEU A 151 43.81 26.68 -9.43
N GLU A 152 45.03 26.34 -9.86
CA GLU A 152 45.39 26.51 -11.27
C GLU A 152 44.44 25.65 -12.13
N PRO A 153 43.93 26.12 -13.29
CA PRO A 153 43.01 25.36 -14.12
C PRO A 153 43.49 23.95 -14.49
N GLY A 154 44.80 23.75 -14.64
CA GLY A 154 45.40 22.42 -14.86
C GLY A 154 45.20 21.50 -13.66
N THR A 155 45.54 21.98 -12.47
CA THR A 155 45.37 21.29 -11.18
C THR A 155 43.91 21.00 -10.89
N ALA A 156 43.02 21.99 -11.05
CA ALA A 156 41.57 21.85 -10.82
C ALA A 156 40.96 20.72 -11.65
N ARG A 157 41.33 20.62 -12.93
CA ARG A 157 40.86 19.54 -13.82
C ARG A 157 41.45 18.17 -13.45
N ALA A 158 42.71 18.13 -13.05
CA ALA A 158 43.35 16.89 -12.62
C ALA A 158 42.68 16.32 -11.37
N VAL A 159 42.35 17.18 -10.40
CA VAL A 159 41.63 16.80 -9.18
C VAL A 159 40.21 16.32 -9.51
N LEU A 160 39.46 17.06 -10.33
CA LEU A 160 38.11 16.67 -10.73
C LEU A 160 38.09 15.33 -11.48
N LEU A 161 39.05 15.11 -12.39
CA LEU A 161 39.21 13.85 -13.11
C LEU A 161 39.54 12.70 -12.17
N GLY A 162 40.50 12.90 -11.26
CA GLY A 162 40.93 11.88 -10.31
C GLY A 162 39.80 11.47 -9.37
N ALA A 163 39.05 12.43 -8.83
CA ALA A 163 37.91 12.14 -7.96
C ALA A 163 36.81 11.34 -8.70
N MET A 164 36.54 11.68 -9.97
CA MET A 164 35.55 10.95 -10.76
C MET A 164 36.02 9.54 -11.09
N VAL A 165 37.24 9.37 -11.62
CA VAL A 165 37.78 8.04 -11.94
C VAL A 165 37.80 7.17 -10.68
N ALA A 166 38.28 7.69 -9.55
CA ALA A 166 38.32 6.97 -8.29
C ALA A 166 36.93 6.59 -7.75
N GLY A 167 35.94 7.46 -7.91
CA GLY A 167 34.55 7.16 -7.51
C GLY A 167 33.90 6.07 -8.35
N PHE A 168 34.31 5.91 -9.62
CA PHE A 168 33.85 4.81 -10.46
C PHE A 168 34.67 3.53 -10.27
N GLU A 169 35.95 3.64 -9.89
CA GLU A 169 36.87 2.53 -9.60
C GLU A 169 36.86 2.12 -8.10
N GLU A 170 35.80 2.44 -7.34
CA GLU A 170 35.68 2.10 -5.91
C GLU A 170 35.72 0.56 -5.67
N ASP A 171 35.33 -0.22 -6.68
CA ASP A 171 35.42 -1.68 -6.68
C ASP A 171 36.77 -2.20 -7.22
N GLU A 172 37.42 -3.15 -6.51
CA GLU A 172 38.75 -3.70 -6.89
C GLU A 172 38.81 -4.38 -8.28
N ASP A 173 37.64 -4.67 -8.88
CA ASP A 173 37.51 -5.37 -10.18
C ASP A 173 37.12 -4.44 -11.36
N PHE A 174 36.91 -3.13 -11.13
CA PHE A 174 36.54 -2.16 -12.18
C PHE A 174 37.67 -1.15 -12.43
N GLN A 175 38.17 -1.09 -13.66
CA GLN A 175 39.22 -0.15 -14.08
C GLN A 175 38.88 0.52 -15.41
N ILE A 176 38.98 1.85 -15.45
CA ILE A 176 38.82 2.67 -16.64
C ILE A 176 40.15 2.64 -17.43
N PRO A 177 40.17 2.14 -18.68
CA PRO A 177 41.36 2.07 -19.51
C PRO A 177 42.04 3.43 -19.70
N GLU A 178 43.37 3.42 -19.80
CA GLU A 178 44.17 4.65 -19.98
C GLU A 178 43.74 5.49 -21.21
N ASP A 179 43.22 4.87 -22.27
CA ASP A 179 42.71 5.59 -23.45
C ASP A 179 41.38 6.32 -23.17
N GLU A 180 40.51 5.76 -22.33
CA GLU A 180 39.26 6.40 -21.91
C GLU A 180 39.54 7.55 -20.93
N VAL A 181 40.45 7.35 -19.96
CA VAL A 181 40.92 8.42 -19.08
C VAL A 181 41.56 9.56 -19.88
N ALA A 182 42.33 9.24 -20.94
CA ALA A 182 42.88 10.24 -21.83
C ALA A 182 41.80 11.01 -22.62
N CYS A 183 40.71 10.35 -23.03
CA CYS A 183 39.55 10.99 -23.64
C CYS A 183 38.86 11.95 -22.69
N ILE A 184 38.56 11.53 -21.45
CA ILE A 184 37.91 12.39 -20.45
C ILE A 184 38.80 13.60 -20.13
N ARG A 185 40.12 13.39 -20.04
CA ARG A 185 41.08 14.49 -19.86
C ARG A 185 41.01 15.51 -20.99
N ASP A 186 40.80 15.07 -22.23
CA ASP A 186 40.60 15.95 -23.40
C ASP A 186 39.27 16.70 -23.32
N VAL A 187 38.18 16.03 -22.90
CA VAL A 187 36.88 16.67 -22.64
C VAL A 187 37.00 17.80 -21.62
N LEU A 188 37.78 17.58 -20.56
CA LEU A 188 38.06 18.59 -19.55
C LEU A 188 38.90 19.76 -20.11
N THR A 189 39.63 19.58 -21.22
CA THR A 189 40.46 20.65 -21.84
C THR A 189 39.61 21.70 -22.56
N GLY A 190 38.91 22.51 -21.77
CA GLY A 190 37.99 23.52 -22.27
C GLY A 190 36.92 23.91 -21.25
N MET A 191 36.76 23.09 -20.22
CA MET A 191 35.79 23.29 -19.14
C MET A 191 36.38 24.10 -17.99
N ASP A 192 35.50 24.87 -17.35
CA ASP A 192 35.77 25.53 -16.07
C ASP A 192 35.36 24.57 -14.95
N ALA A 193 36.35 23.91 -14.33
CA ALA A 193 36.11 22.92 -13.29
C ALA A 193 35.34 23.49 -12.09
N ALA A 194 35.51 24.78 -11.77
CA ALA A 194 34.77 25.42 -10.69
C ALA A 194 33.30 25.63 -11.08
N ALA A 195 33.03 25.96 -12.34
CA ALA A 195 31.66 26.08 -12.85
C ALA A 195 30.97 24.72 -12.93
N VAL A 196 31.69 23.65 -13.29
CA VAL A 196 31.17 22.27 -13.31
C VAL A 196 30.78 21.83 -11.89
N VAL A 197 31.69 21.97 -10.92
CA VAL A 197 31.44 21.60 -9.52
C VAL A 197 30.31 22.45 -8.93
N ALA A 198 30.25 23.76 -9.24
CA ALA A 198 29.14 24.61 -8.82
C ALA A 198 27.80 24.17 -9.44
N ALA A 199 27.79 23.77 -10.71
CA ALA A 199 26.59 23.32 -11.43
C ALA A 199 26.04 21.96 -10.94
N MET A 200 26.88 21.14 -10.30
CA MET A 200 26.48 19.88 -9.68
C MET A 200 25.69 20.07 -8.37
N ALA A 201 25.69 21.27 -7.77
CA ALA A 201 24.86 21.57 -6.61
C ALA A 201 23.39 21.82 -7.03
N PHE A 202 22.42 21.25 -6.30
CA PHE A 202 20.99 21.38 -6.65
C PHE A 202 20.46 22.82 -6.61
N GLU A 203 21.14 23.77 -5.96
CA GLU A 203 20.78 25.20 -5.95
C GLU A 203 21.37 26.02 -7.12
N ALA A 204 22.13 25.41 -8.03
CA ALA A 204 22.76 26.12 -9.13
C ALA A 204 21.74 26.70 -10.14
N GLU A 205 21.85 28.00 -10.42
CA GLU A 205 21.02 28.69 -11.43
C GLU A 205 21.33 28.24 -12.87
N ASP A 206 22.53 27.71 -13.13
CA ASP A 206 22.96 27.22 -14.44
C ASP A 206 23.56 25.80 -14.32
N ARG A 207 22.88 24.82 -14.93
CA ARG A 207 23.27 23.40 -14.92
C ARG A 207 23.94 22.92 -16.22
N LEU A 208 24.04 23.79 -17.22
CA LEU A 208 24.66 23.44 -18.50
C LEU A 208 26.13 23.01 -18.36
N PRO A 209 26.98 23.63 -17.50
CA PRO A 209 28.36 23.18 -17.32
C PRO A 209 28.46 21.73 -16.82
N ALA A 210 27.60 21.33 -15.87
CA ALA A 210 27.54 19.95 -15.41
C ALA A 210 27.01 19.00 -16.49
N GLY A 211 25.98 19.39 -17.24
CA GLY A 211 25.48 18.64 -18.38
C GLY A 211 26.51 18.43 -19.49
N GLU A 212 27.29 19.45 -19.85
CA GLU A 212 28.38 19.36 -20.83
C GLU A 212 29.47 18.40 -20.37
N PHE A 213 29.83 18.47 -19.08
CA PHE A 213 30.79 17.57 -18.48
C PHE A 213 30.30 16.12 -18.52
N MET A 214 29.11 15.83 -17.99
CA MET A 214 28.56 14.48 -17.95
C MET A 214 28.34 13.90 -19.35
N ALA A 215 27.88 14.72 -20.31
CA ALA A 215 27.74 14.29 -21.70
C ALA A 215 29.10 13.92 -22.31
N GLY A 216 30.13 14.72 -22.05
CA GLY A 216 31.49 14.43 -22.51
C GLY A 216 32.08 13.18 -21.84
N PHE A 217 31.83 13.01 -20.55
CA PHE A 217 32.23 11.84 -19.77
C PHE A 217 31.64 10.55 -20.36
N PHE A 218 30.31 10.48 -20.53
CA PHE A 218 29.64 9.30 -21.09
C PHE A 218 30.00 8.99 -22.55
N ARG A 219 30.38 10.01 -23.34
CA ARG A 219 30.95 9.79 -24.69
C ARG A 219 32.33 9.11 -24.66
N CYS A 220 33.07 9.21 -23.55
CA CYS A 220 34.44 8.72 -23.41
C CYS A 220 34.56 7.35 -22.75
N ILE A 221 33.56 6.88 -21.99
CA ILE A 221 33.56 5.58 -21.28
C ILE A 221 32.62 4.48 -21.84
N PRO A 222 32.30 4.43 -23.14
CA PRO A 222 31.31 3.47 -23.63
C PRO A 222 31.80 2.01 -23.65
N LYS A 223 33.11 1.73 -23.59
CA LYS A 223 33.58 0.32 -23.65
C LYS A 223 33.54 -0.36 -22.29
N THR A 224 33.83 0.37 -21.22
CA THR A 224 33.78 -0.10 -19.84
C THR A 224 32.36 -0.27 -19.33
N TRP A 225 31.44 0.58 -19.76
CA TRP A 225 30.02 0.52 -19.39
C TRP A 225 29.25 -0.68 -19.95
N VAL A 226 29.69 -1.26 -21.06
CA VAL A 226 28.92 -2.27 -21.81
C VAL A 226 29.55 -3.67 -21.70
N SER A 227 30.65 -3.83 -20.97
CA SER A 227 31.23 -5.13 -20.68
C SER A 227 30.54 -5.78 -19.48
N VAL A 228 29.41 -6.45 -19.72
CA VAL A 228 28.74 -7.29 -18.70
C VAL A 228 28.89 -8.76 -19.08
N ASP A 229 29.33 -9.57 -18.12
CA ASP A 229 29.30 -11.03 -18.12
C ASP A 229 27.85 -11.51 -17.95
N ALA A 230 27.03 -11.28 -18.97
CA ALA A 230 25.79 -11.99 -19.15
C ALA A 230 26.11 -13.11 -20.13
N GLY A 231 26.02 -14.38 -19.72
CA GLY A 231 26.56 -15.56 -20.40
C GLY A 231 26.14 -15.81 -21.86
N TYR A 232 26.53 -14.91 -22.76
CA TYR A 232 26.20 -14.82 -24.18
C TYR A 232 27.45 -14.98 -25.04
N GLU A 233 27.27 -15.32 -26.33
CA GLU A 233 28.39 -15.53 -27.24
C GLU A 233 29.13 -14.22 -27.60
N PRO A 234 30.45 -14.24 -27.87
CA PRO A 234 31.28 -13.05 -28.03
C PRO A 234 30.90 -12.12 -29.19
N GLU A 235 30.21 -12.63 -30.22
CA GLU A 235 29.91 -11.89 -31.46
C GLU A 235 28.75 -10.90 -31.27
N ASP A 236 27.76 -11.21 -30.42
CA ASP A 236 26.61 -10.33 -30.12
C ASP A 236 27.01 -9.16 -29.19
N ILE A 237 28.09 -9.31 -28.42
CA ILE A 237 28.59 -8.28 -27.52
C ILE A 237 29.21 -7.11 -28.30
N GLU A 238 29.96 -7.38 -29.37
CA GLU A 238 30.67 -6.33 -30.12
C GLU A 238 29.70 -5.38 -30.86
N GLU A 239 28.62 -5.92 -31.46
CA GLU A 239 27.59 -5.11 -32.12
C GLU A 239 26.78 -4.26 -31.13
N ARG A 240 26.52 -4.79 -29.93
CA ARG A 240 25.76 -4.11 -28.86
C ARG A 240 26.58 -3.03 -28.17
N VAL A 241 27.86 -3.31 -27.91
CA VAL A 241 28.84 -2.29 -27.48
C VAL A 241 28.92 -1.17 -28.53
N ASP A 242 28.93 -1.51 -29.82
CA ASP A 242 28.95 -0.52 -30.89
C ASP A 242 27.64 0.29 -30.98
N CYS A 243 26.47 -0.33 -30.76
CA CYS A 243 25.17 0.34 -30.66
C CYS A 243 25.14 1.34 -29.51
N ALA A 244 25.44 0.87 -28.29
CA ALA A 244 25.42 1.69 -27.09
C ALA A 244 26.45 2.83 -27.20
N ARG A 245 27.64 2.55 -27.75
CA ARG A 245 28.65 3.58 -28.07
C ARG A 245 28.12 4.63 -29.03
N ASN A 246 27.37 4.25 -30.06
CA ASN A 246 26.80 5.20 -31.01
C ASN A 246 25.68 6.05 -30.38
N ALA A 247 24.88 5.47 -29.48
CA ALA A 247 23.88 6.19 -28.71
C ALA A 247 24.54 7.22 -27.77
N LEU A 248 25.52 6.78 -26.98
CA LEU A 248 26.30 7.62 -26.07
C LEU A 248 27.10 8.70 -26.81
N ALA A 249 27.60 8.43 -28.03
CA ALA A 249 28.22 9.45 -28.87
C ALA A 249 27.29 10.62 -29.22
N GLY A 250 25.97 10.38 -29.22
CA GLY A 250 24.92 11.35 -29.53
C GLY A 250 24.41 12.15 -28.32
N VAL A 251 24.73 11.74 -27.08
CA VAL A 251 24.27 12.44 -25.86
C VAL A 251 24.84 13.85 -25.83
N ASN A 252 24.08 14.85 -25.38
CA ASN A 252 24.54 16.24 -25.28
C ASN A 252 24.14 16.85 -23.94
N ALA A 253 24.59 18.09 -23.68
CA ALA A 253 24.37 18.75 -22.40
C ALA A 253 22.89 18.95 -22.06
N GLU A 254 22.03 19.25 -23.04
CA GLU A 254 20.60 19.45 -22.82
C GLU A 254 19.91 18.14 -22.46
N ILE A 255 20.28 17.04 -23.12
CA ILE A 255 19.80 15.68 -22.79
C ILE A 255 20.23 15.32 -21.37
N MET A 256 21.51 15.51 -21.03
CA MET A 256 21.99 15.20 -19.67
C MET A 256 21.32 16.05 -18.60
N VAL A 257 21.07 17.33 -18.88
CA VAL A 257 20.38 18.20 -17.94
C VAL A 257 18.94 17.74 -17.72
N ALA A 258 18.26 17.33 -18.79
CA ALA A 258 16.90 16.80 -18.72
C ALA A 258 16.85 15.51 -17.89
N LEU A 259 17.78 14.58 -18.10
CA LEU A 259 17.85 13.30 -17.39
C LEU A 259 18.16 13.44 -15.90
N MET A 260 19.03 14.38 -15.52
CA MET A 260 19.54 14.47 -14.15
C MET A 260 18.78 15.48 -13.27
N TRP A 261 18.20 16.54 -13.86
CA TRP A 261 17.65 17.66 -13.09
C TRP A 261 16.29 18.20 -13.57
N SER A 262 15.63 17.61 -14.58
CA SER A 262 14.29 18.05 -15.01
C SER A 262 13.17 17.27 -14.31
N GLU A 263 12.04 17.94 -14.05
CA GLU A 263 10.82 17.30 -13.52
C GLU A 263 9.96 16.64 -14.61
N GLU A 264 10.20 17.01 -15.88
CA GLU A 264 9.49 16.50 -17.06
C GLU A 264 10.56 16.13 -18.10
N GLU A 265 10.53 14.89 -18.59
CA GLU A 265 11.51 14.41 -19.56
C GLU A 265 11.26 15.07 -20.93
N THR A 266 12.32 15.51 -21.58
CA THR A 266 12.20 16.06 -22.94
C THR A 266 12.08 14.91 -23.94
N PRO A 267 11.37 15.09 -25.07
CA PRO A 267 11.28 14.05 -26.10
C PRO A 267 12.65 13.58 -26.61
N GLU A 268 13.66 14.45 -26.58
CA GLU A 268 15.03 14.12 -26.92
C GLU A 268 15.73 13.25 -25.86
N ALA A 269 15.40 13.41 -24.58
CA ALA A 269 15.92 12.60 -23.49
C ALA A 269 15.26 11.22 -23.42
N GLU A 270 13.94 11.15 -23.60
CA GLU A 270 13.17 9.90 -23.70
C GLU A 270 13.72 9.04 -24.84
N ARG A 271 13.84 9.62 -26.04
CA ARG A 271 14.37 8.91 -27.22
C ARG A 271 15.80 8.43 -27.04
N PHE A 272 16.62 9.20 -26.29
CA PHE A 272 17.98 8.80 -25.96
C PHE A 272 17.98 7.59 -25.02
N LEU A 273 17.15 7.60 -23.96
CA LEU A 273 17.00 6.47 -23.04
C LEU A 273 16.49 5.22 -23.75
N GLU A 274 15.45 5.34 -24.57
CA GLU A 274 14.93 4.24 -25.39
C GLU A 274 16.02 3.62 -26.27
N THR A 275 16.81 4.47 -26.93
CA THR A 275 17.90 3.99 -27.80
C THR A 275 18.99 3.29 -26.99
N LEU A 276 19.35 3.83 -25.83
CA LEU A 276 20.39 3.26 -24.97
C LEU A 276 19.96 1.93 -24.36
N ILE A 277 18.71 1.85 -23.88
CA ILE A 277 18.07 0.63 -23.36
C ILE A 277 18.00 -0.45 -24.44
N HIS A 278 17.61 -0.09 -25.67
CA HIS A 278 17.59 -1.01 -26.82
C HIS A 278 18.98 -1.57 -27.15
N CYS A 279 20.04 -0.77 -26.97
CA CYS A 279 21.40 -1.25 -27.20
C CYS A 279 21.93 -2.18 -26.09
N ILE A 280 21.54 -1.93 -24.83
CA ILE A 280 22.10 -2.61 -23.63
C ILE A 280 21.31 -3.87 -23.23
N PHE A 281 20.01 -3.93 -23.52
CA PHE A 281 19.16 -5.09 -23.20
C PHE A 281 18.81 -5.90 -24.46
N VAL A 282 18.77 -7.23 -24.32
CA VAL A 282 18.22 -8.10 -25.36
C VAL A 282 16.71 -8.05 -25.15
N PHE A 283 16.03 -7.20 -25.91
CA PHE A 283 14.69 -7.56 -26.31
C PHE A 283 14.91 -8.55 -27.44
N ASP A 284 14.85 -9.84 -27.11
CA ASP A 284 14.85 -10.87 -28.14
C ASP A 284 13.78 -10.46 -29.15
N GLU A 285 14.10 -10.66 -30.41
CA GLU A 285 13.32 -10.27 -31.57
C GLU A 285 11.82 -10.41 -31.25
N TYR A 286 11.13 -9.27 -31.09
CA TYR A 286 9.69 -9.18 -30.82
C TYR A 286 8.94 -9.89 -31.98
N GLU A 287 8.80 -11.21 -31.92
CA GLU A 287 7.55 -11.83 -32.34
C GLU A 287 6.51 -11.38 -31.31
N ASP A 288 6.04 -10.14 -31.45
CA ASP A 288 4.64 -9.76 -31.26
C ASP A 288 3.93 -10.47 -30.09
N ILE A 289 4.47 -10.42 -28.87
CA ILE A 289 3.62 -10.44 -27.67
C ILE A 289 2.92 -9.09 -27.67
N ARG A 290 1.86 -9.02 -28.47
CA ARG A 290 0.87 -7.96 -28.35
C ARG A 290 0.14 -8.28 -27.06
N ASP A 291 0.40 -7.45 -26.06
CA ASP A 291 -0.51 -7.20 -24.94
C ASP A 291 -1.94 -7.27 -25.48
N ASP A 292 -2.64 -8.34 -25.12
CA ASP A 292 -3.98 -8.59 -25.60
C ASP A 292 -5.03 -7.79 -24.83
N HIS A 293 -4.71 -7.34 -23.61
CA HIS A 293 -5.55 -6.53 -22.74
C HIS A 293 -4.74 -5.56 -21.86
N ALA A 294 -5.02 -4.26 -22.00
CA ALA A 294 -4.22 -3.22 -21.36
C ALA A 294 -4.00 -3.37 -19.84
N ASP A 295 -2.76 -3.09 -19.44
CA ASP A 295 -2.25 -2.96 -18.06
C ASP A 295 -2.83 -1.82 -17.22
N VAL A 296 -3.70 -1.00 -17.79
CA VAL A 296 -4.23 0.21 -17.15
C VAL A 296 -5.72 0.38 -17.39
N ILE A 297 -6.39 0.91 -16.37
CA ILE A 297 -7.86 1.08 -16.35
C ILE A 297 -8.37 1.99 -17.47
N GLU A 298 -7.58 2.97 -17.93
CA GLU A 298 -7.97 3.91 -18.99
C GLU A 298 -8.19 3.23 -20.35
N ASP A 299 -7.47 2.13 -20.60
CA ASP A 299 -7.49 1.38 -21.85
C ASP A 299 -8.11 -0.02 -21.69
N ALA A 300 -8.84 -0.23 -20.58
CA ALA A 300 -9.48 -1.49 -20.24
C ALA A 300 -10.37 -2.05 -21.36
N SER A 301 -10.28 -3.36 -21.55
CA SER A 301 -11.05 -4.09 -22.55
C SER A 301 -12.51 -4.25 -22.15
N VAL A 302 -13.43 -3.75 -22.99
CA VAL A 302 -14.86 -3.82 -22.68
C VAL A 302 -15.41 -5.22 -22.90
N VAL A 303 -15.96 -5.82 -21.85
CA VAL A 303 -16.70 -7.09 -21.91
C VAL A 303 -18.22 -6.82 -21.91
N GLU A 304 -18.94 -7.50 -22.79
CA GLU A 304 -20.41 -7.50 -22.75
C GLU A 304 -20.89 -8.55 -21.75
N VAL A 305 -21.74 -8.15 -20.79
CA VAL A 305 -22.37 -9.09 -19.84
C VAL A 305 -23.04 -10.26 -20.59
N GLY A 306 -22.79 -11.49 -20.14
CA GLY A 306 -23.24 -12.71 -20.80
C GLY A 306 -22.26 -13.30 -21.83
N HIS A 307 -21.09 -12.68 -22.00
CA HIS A 307 -20.03 -13.15 -22.90
C HIS A 307 -18.74 -13.41 -22.14
N SER A 308 -17.94 -14.31 -22.72
CA SER A 308 -16.59 -14.60 -22.26
C SER A 308 -15.57 -14.13 -23.28
N LEU A 309 -14.46 -13.59 -22.79
CA LEU A 309 -13.26 -13.23 -23.54
C LEU A 309 -12.17 -14.23 -23.21
N ILE A 310 -11.41 -14.64 -24.24
CA ILE A 310 -10.17 -15.40 -24.04
C ILE A 310 -9.06 -14.37 -24.02
N ALA A 311 -8.23 -14.45 -22.99
CA ALA A 311 -7.17 -13.52 -22.65
C ALA A 311 -5.89 -14.31 -22.29
N MET A 312 -4.75 -13.64 -22.24
CA MET A 312 -3.49 -14.24 -21.83
C MET A 312 -2.68 -13.25 -21.01
N THR A 313 -2.12 -13.69 -19.89
CA THR A 313 -1.01 -12.91 -19.32
C THR A 313 0.24 -13.16 -20.18
N ASP A 314 0.68 -12.13 -20.89
CA ASP A 314 1.67 -12.17 -21.95
C ASP A 314 3.12 -12.09 -21.43
N TYR A 315 3.32 -11.53 -20.23
CA TYR A 315 4.61 -11.45 -19.55
C TYR A 315 4.50 -11.55 -18.02
N GLU A 316 5.65 -11.63 -17.34
CA GLU A 316 5.68 -11.67 -15.87
C GLU A 316 5.18 -10.33 -15.30
N TYR A 317 4.24 -10.39 -14.35
CA TYR A 317 3.54 -9.23 -13.76
C TYR A 317 2.59 -8.47 -14.68
N ASP A 318 2.16 -9.11 -15.77
CA ASP A 318 1.11 -8.60 -16.64
C ASP A 318 -0.25 -8.54 -15.92
N VAL A 319 -1.03 -7.49 -16.20
CA VAL A 319 -2.31 -7.21 -15.55
C VAL A 319 -3.36 -6.84 -16.58
N ASP A 320 -4.30 -7.73 -16.85
CA ASP A 320 -5.35 -7.42 -17.81
C ASP A 320 -6.50 -6.66 -17.16
N PHE A 321 -6.78 -5.44 -17.61
CA PHE A 321 -7.97 -4.69 -17.20
C PHE A 321 -9.16 -4.92 -18.13
N PHE A 322 -10.30 -5.23 -17.54
CA PHE A 322 -11.60 -5.34 -18.19
C PHE A 322 -12.58 -4.31 -17.66
N ALA A 323 -13.55 -3.90 -18.49
CA ALA A 323 -14.61 -2.98 -18.11
C ALA A 323 -15.98 -3.50 -18.53
N PHE A 324 -16.99 -3.30 -17.70
CA PHE A 324 -18.39 -3.61 -18.03
C PHE A 324 -19.34 -2.62 -17.36
N VAL A 325 -20.54 -2.47 -17.94
CA VAL A 325 -21.59 -1.62 -17.35
C VAL A 325 -22.41 -2.48 -16.41
N ALA A 326 -22.39 -2.12 -15.12
CA ALA A 326 -23.20 -2.74 -14.09
C ALA A 326 -24.54 -2.00 -13.92
N GLU A 327 -25.60 -2.73 -13.57
CA GLU A 327 -26.91 -2.19 -13.21
C GLU A 327 -27.15 -2.33 -11.70
N GLU A 328 -27.51 -1.23 -11.03
CA GLU A 328 -27.74 -1.17 -9.59
C GLU A 328 -28.68 -2.28 -9.10
N GLY A 329 -28.26 -3.00 -8.06
CA GLY A 329 -29.00 -4.11 -7.44
C GLY A 329 -28.87 -5.45 -8.16
N THR A 330 -28.25 -5.49 -9.34
CA THR A 330 -27.99 -6.75 -10.06
C THR A 330 -26.77 -7.45 -9.46
N VAL A 331 -26.86 -8.75 -9.25
CA VAL A 331 -25.70 -9.57 -8.85
C VAL A 331 -24.99 -10.09 -10.08
N TYR A 332 -23.68 -9.90 -10.11
CA TYR A 332 -22.80 -10.36 -11.17
C TYR A 332 -21.90 -11.46 -10.64
N GLN A 333 -21.81 -12.55 -11.41
CA GLN A 333 -20.74 -13.51 -11.32
C GLN A 333 -19.61 -13.04 -12.23
N VAL A 334 -18.51 -12.59 -11.63
CA VAL A 334 -17.27 -12.28 -12.34
C VAL A 334 -16.35 -13.47 -12.19
N ALA A 335 -15.97 -14.10 -13.31
CA ALA A 335 -15.26 -15.35 -13.29
C ALA A 335 -14.05 -15.36 -14.24
N VAL A 336 -12.98 -15.98 -13.76
CA VAL A 336 -11.75 -16.29 -14.49
C VAL A 336 -11.63 -17.81 -14.54
N GLU A 337 -11.87 -18.42 -15.69
CA GLU A 337 -11.59 -19.84 -15.91
C GLU A 337 -10.14 -20.01 -16.36
N LEU A 338 -9.33 -20.71 -15.57
CA LEU A 338 -7.91 -20.88 -15.86
C LEU A 338 -7.69 -21.87 -17.00
N GLY A 339 -6.92 -21.46 -18.01
CA GLY A 339 -6.42 -22.30 -19.08
C GLY A 339 -5.04 -22.84 -18.73
N THR A 340 -4.00 -22.16 -19.21
CA THR A 340 -2.60 -22.42 -18.81
C THR A 340 -2.07 -21.45 -17.77
N LEU A 341 -2.82 -20.38 -17.45
CA LEU A 341 -2.49 -19.47 -16.36
C LEU A 341 -2.54 -20.20 -15.02
N GLU A 342 -1.48 -20.06 -14.23
CA GLU A 342 -1.37 -20.59 -12.86
C GLU A 342 -1.54 -19.43 -11.87
N ASP A 343 -2.20 -19.70 -10.74
CA ASP A 343 -2.41 -18.80 -9.61
C ASP A 343 -2.88 -17.38 -10.02
N ALA A 344 -4.19 -17.22 -10.25
CA ALA A 344 -4.77 -15.94 -10.66
C ALA A 344 -5.48 -15.20 -9.52
N TRP A 345 -5.40 -13.87 -9.59
CA TRP A 345 -6.14 -12.92 -8.77
C TRP A 345 -7.14 -12.16 -9.63
N LEU A 346 -8.29 -11.86 -9.03
CA LEU A 346 -9.35 -11.06 -9.60
C LEU A 346 -9.73 -9.97 -8.59
N GLU A 347 -9.69 -8.71 -9.01
CA GLU A 347 -10.06 -7.55 -8.19
C GLU A 347 -11.05 -6.66 -8.92
N LEU A 348 -12.00 -6.06 -8.20
CA LEU A 348 -12.98 -5.12 -8.76
C LEU A 348 -12.75 -3.68 -8.31
N TYR A 349 -12.89 -2.75 -9.26
CA TYR A 349 -12.75 -1.31 -9.05
C TYR A 349 -14.02 -0.56 -9.46
N GLY A 350 -14.33 0.49 -8.71
CA GLY A 350 -15.44 1.38 -9.04
C GLY A 350 -15.15 2.30 -10.23
N PRO A 351 -16.09 3.20 -10.58
CA PRO A 351 -15.95 4.13 -11.70
C PRO A 351 -14.88 5.21 -11.45
N PHE A 352 -14.32 5.26 -10.24
CA PHE A 352 -13.22 6.14 -9.86
C PHE A 352 -11.98 5.26 -9.60
N PRO A 353 -10.90 5.40 -10.39
CA PRO A 353 -9.72 4.50 -10.36
C PRO A 353 -9.05 4.33 -9.00
N ASP A 354 -9.17 5.34 -8.12
CA ASP A 354 -8.58 5.32 -6.78
C ASP A 354 -9.48 4.61 -5.73
N TYR A 355 -10.62 4.04 -6.14
CA TYR A 355 -11.61 3.42 -5.26
C TYR A 355 -11.77 1.93 -5.59
N GLU A 356 -10.89 1.12 -5.00
CA GLU A 356 -11.06 -0.33 -4.91
C GLU A 356 -12.38 -0.66 -4.21
N LEU A 357 -13.11 -1.66 -4.70
CA LEU A 357 -14.38 -2.07 -4.09
C LEU A 357 -14.19 -3.01 -2.89
N GLU A 358 -12.96 -3.19 -2.38
CA GLU A 358 -12.58 -4.13 -1.31
C GLU A 358 -13.08 -5.58 -1.58
N HIS A 359 -13.02 -6.02 -2.84
CA HIS A 359 -13.49 -7.34 -3.26
C HIS A 359 -12.45 -8.01 -4.14
N THR A 360 -11.73 -8.97 -3.56
CA THR A 360 -10.70 -9.76 -4.25
C THR A 360 -11.03 -11.24 -4.15
N ALA A 361 -10.88 -11.97 -5.25
CA ALA A 361 -10.91 -13.41 -5.29
C ALA A 361 -9.57 -13.94 -5.83
N TYR A 362 -9.17 -15.13 -5.40
CA TYR A 362 -7.94 -15.79 -5.85
C TYR A 362 -8.18 -17.28 -6.01
N ALA A 363 -7.46 -17.93 -6.92
CA ALA A 363 -7.43 -19.37 -7.08
C ALA A 363 -5.98 -19.85 -7.14
N TYR A 364 -5.74 -21.07 -6.67
CA TYR A 364 -4.44 -21.76 -6.81
C TYR A 364 -4.53 -22.88 -7.82
N GLU A 365 -3.41 -23.46 -8.29
CA GLU A 365 -3.34 -24.55 -9.30
C GLU A 365 -4.40 -25.68 -9.20
N GLN A 366 -4.91 -26.00 -8.01
CA GLN A 366 -5.94 -27.04 -7.81
C GLN A 366 -7.36 -26.58 -8.12
N GLU A 367 -7.61 -25.28 -8.10
CA GLU A 367 -8.87 -24.61 -8.41
C GLU A 367 -8.76 -24.02 -9.82
N GLN A 368 -9.60 -24.51 -10.74
CA GLN A 368 -9.52 -24.14 -12.17
C GLN A 368 -10.32 -22.88 -12.48
N THR A 369 -10.90 -22.22 -11.47
CA THR A 369 -11.79 -21.08 -11.64
C THR A 369 -11.68 -20.14 -10.45
N VAL A 370 -11.45 -18.86 -10.71
CA VAL A 370 -11.70 -17.77 -9.74
C VAL A 370 -13.13 -17.29 -9.99
N THR A 371 -13.93 -17.13 -8.93
CA THR A 371 -15.29 -16.60 -9.08
C THR A 371 -15.62 -15.67 -7.93
N LEU A 372 -16.14 -14.50 -8.28
CA LEU A 372 -16.61 -13.49 -7.37
C LEU A 372 -18.10 -13.23 -7.66
N LEU A 373 -18.95 -13.39 -6.65
CA LEU A 373 -20.31 -12.90 -6.69
C LEU A 373 -20.36 -11.54 -6.01
N TRP A 374 -20.88 -10.54 -6.72
CA TRP A 374 -20.91 -9.16 -6.28
C TRP A 374 -22.18 -8.46 -6.74
N GLN A 375 -22.89 -7.79 -5.81
CA GLN A 375 -24.05 -6.98 -6.14
C GLN A 375 -23.64 -5.54 -6.45
N ALA A 376 -24.06 -5.03 -7.61
CA ALA A 376 -23.73 -3.69 -8.02
C ALA A 376 -24.43 -2.63 -7.14
N PRO A 377 -23.70 -1.77 -6.40
CA PRO A 377 -24.30 -0.76 -5.54
C PRO A 377 -24.76 0.49 -6.32
N TYR A 378 -24.41 0.59 -7.61
CA TYR A 378 -24.80 1.67 -8.50
C TYR A 378 -24.82 1.20 -9.97
N THR A 379 -25.49 1.98 -10.82
CA THR A 379 -25.50 1.78 -12.27
C THR A 379 -24.40 2.63 -12.91
N ASP A 380 -23.23 2.05 -13.18
CA ASP A 380 -22.11 2.72 -13.85
C ASP A 380 -21.11 1.71 -14.46
N MET A 381 -20.04 2.21 -15.07
CA MET A 381 -18.89 1.38 -15.48
C MET A 381 -18.14 0.86 -14.24
N VAL A 382 -17.84 -0.43 -14.27
CA VAL A 382 -17.04 -1.16 -13.26
C VAL A 382 -15.87 -1.79 -13.99
N TYR A 383 -14.74 -1.88 -13.31
CA TYR A 383 -13.52 -2.45 -13.86
C TYR A 383 -13.11 -3.68 -13.07
N ALA A 384 -12.47 -4.61 -13.73
CA ALA A 384 -11.87 -5.79 -13.12
C ALA A 384 -10.42 -5.90 -13.58
N SER A 385 -9.49 -6.20 -12.68
CA SER A 385 -8.15 -6.62 -13.05
C SER A 385 -8.01 -8.13 -12.90
N VAL A 386 -7.27 -8.74 -13.81
CA VAL A 386 -6.83 -10.14 -13.71
C VAL A 386 -5.32 -10.15 -13.83
N TYR A 387 -4.65 -10.77 -12.87
CA TYR A 387 -3.20 -10.96 -12.91
C TYR A 387 -2.84 -12.30 -12.25
N GLY A 388 -1.65 -12.83 -12.54
CA GLY A 388 -1.26 -14.16 -12.05
C GLY A 388 0.23 -14.34 -11.88
N VAL A 389 0.64 -15.51 -11.40
CA VAL A 389 2.06 -15.87 -11.33
C VAL A 389 2.50 -16.46 -12.67
N GLY A 390 3.19 -15.65 -13.47
CA GLY A 390 3.72 -16.06 -14.76
C GLY A 390 2.76 -15.77 -15.91
N THR A 391 2.87 -16.56 -16.97
CA THR A 391 2.18 -16.33 -18.26
C THR A 391 1.24 -17.48 -18.57
N GLY A 392 0.09 -17.20 -19.19
CA GLY A 392 -0.82 -18.25 -19.64
C GLY A 392 -2.20 -17.74 -20.04
N ASP A 393 -2.94 -18.58 -20.77
CA ASP A 393 -4.30 -18.27 -21.20
C ASP A 393 -5.33 -18.51 -20.11
N TYR A 394 -6.38 -17.70 -20.14
CA TYR A 394 -7.57 -17.85 -19.31
C TYR A 394 -8.80 -17.29 -20.03
N ALA A 395 -9.98 -17.54 -19.47
CA ALA A 395 -11.22 -16.97 -19.97
C ALA A 395 -11.86 -16.07 -18.91
N PHE A 396 -12.00 -14.79 -19.21
CA PHE A 396 -12.73 -13.82 -18.39
C PHE A 396 -14.20 -13.79 -18.77
N SER A 397 -15.09 -13.71 -17.80
CA SER A 397 -16.53 -13.58 -18.05
C SER A 397 -17.23 -12.79 -16.94
N VAL A 398 -18.30 -12.11 -17.35
CA VAL A 398 -19.21 -11.40 -16.43
C VAL A 398 -20.63 -11.80 -16.78
N ASP A 399 -21.29 -12.48 -15.86
CA ASP A 399 -22.67 -12.94 -16.04
C ASP A 399 -23.58 -12.32 -14.98
N ALA A 400 -24.69 -11.73 -15.40
CA ALA A 400 -25.75 -11.37 -14.45
C ALA A 400 -26.44 -12.65 -13.99
N VAL A 401 -26.48 -12.86 -12.67
CA VAL A 401 -27.03 -14.06 -12.06
C VAL A 401 -28.20 -13.71 -11.15
N ASP A 402 -29.25 -14.53 -11.24
CA ASP A 402 -30.34 -14.48 -10.28
C ASP A 402 -29.92 -15.28 -9.05
N VAL A 403 -29.70 -14.58 -7.94
CA VAL A 403 -29.40 -15.19 -6.64
C VAL A 403 -30.69 -15.20 -5.83
N ASP A 404 -31.04 -16.37 -5.30
CA ASP A 404 -32.22 -16.52 -4.44
C ASP A 404 -31.82 -16.13 -3.01
N ASP A 405 -31.85 -14.83 -2.73
CA ASP A 405 -31.59 -14.23 -1.41
C ASP A 405 -32.46 -14.88 -0.33
N ASP A 406 -31.81 -15.57 0.62
CA ASP A 406 -32.50 -16.30 1.67
C ASP A 406 -33.03 -15.38 2.79
N HIS A 407 -32.41 -14.21 2.98
CA HIS A 407 -32.66 -13.24 4.04
C HIS A 407 -32.43 -11.79 3.61
N GLY A 408 -33.49 -11.11 3.16
CA GLY A 408 -33.32 -9.78 2.58
C GLY A 408 -32.60 -8.71 3.40
N ASN A 409 -31.91 -7.83 2.67
CA ASN A 409 -30.81 -6.97 3.15
C ASN A 409 -31.24 -5.62 3.76
N THR A 410 -32.51 -5.48 4.11
CA THR A 410 -33.04 -4.21 4.61
C THR A 410 -34.05 -4.43 5.73
N HIS A 411 -34.35 -3.38 6.49
CA HIS A 411 -35.44 -3.41 7.49
C HIS A 411 -36.82 -3.77 6.92
N TRP A 412 -37.02 -3.61 5.61
CA TRP A 412 -38.30 -3.90 4.94
C TRP A 412 -38.40 -5.32 4.40
N THR A 413 -37.27 -5.87 3.95
CA THR A 413 -37.16 -7.20 3.36
C THR A 413 -36.66 -8.24 4.35
N GLY A 414 -36.11 -7.79 5.48
CA GLY A 414 -35.48 -8.61 6.49
C GLY A 414 -36.37 -9.73 6.98
N THR A 415 -35.79 -10.92 7.05
CA THR A 415 -36.43 -12.12 7.55
C THR A 415 -36.90 -11.87 8.97
N PRO A 416 -38.22 -11.91 9.24
CA PRO A 416 -38.64 -12.05 10.61
C PRO A 416 -38.01 -13.35 11.10
N LEU A 417 -37.31 -13.35 12.23
CA LEU A 417 -36.85 -14.59 12.90
C LEU A 417 -38.04 -15.49 13.36
N ALA A 418 -39.24 -15.26 12.79
CA ALA A 418 -40.56 -15.77 13.04
C ALA A 418 -41.43 -15.84 11.76
N TYR A 419 -41.06 -16.58 10.71
CA TYR A 419 -42.08 -17.04 9.74
C TYR A 419 -42.70 -18.35 10.26
N GLY A 420 -43.82 -18.23 10.98
CA GLY A 420 -44.59 -19.38 11.47
C GLY A 420 -44.10 -20.01 12.78
N HIS A 421 -42.93 -19.62 13.30
CA HIS A 421 -42.55 -19.87 14.69
C HIS A 421 -42.68 -18.58 15.51
N ARG A 422 -43.19 -18.72 16.72
CA ARG A 422 -43.63 -17.63 17.58
C ARG A 422 -42.41 -17.23 18.42
N ILE A 423 -41.59 -16.28 17.96
CA ILE A 423 -40.51 -15.65 18.77
C ILE A 423 -41.07 -15.29 20.16
N THR A 424 -42.24 -14.66 20.21
CA THR A 424 -42.93 -14.30 21.44
C THR A 424 -43.56 -15.46 22.22
N THR A 425 -43.39 -16.73 21.83
CA THR A 425 -43.82 -17.87 22.67
C THR A 425 -42.67 -18.82 22.98
N ASP A 426 -41.71 -18.98 22.06
CA ASP A 426 -40.53 -19.80 22.28
C ASP A 426 -39.45 -19.03 23.08
N LEU A 427 -39.19 -17.74 22.81
CA LEU A 427 -38.34 -16.91 23.70
C LEU A 427 -39.01 -16.64 25.04
N ASN A 428 -40.34 -16.47 25.05
CA ASN A 428 -41.13 -16.39 26.28
C ASN A 428 -41.10 -17.67 27.13
N SER A 429 -40.48 -18.76 26.63
CA SER A 429 -40.24 -20.00 27.35
C SER A 429 -38.77 -20.22 27.74
N GLY A 430 -37.89 -19.22 27.55
CA GLY A 430 -36.46 -19.34 27.84
C GLY A 430 -35.75 -20.32 26.91
N LYS A 431 -36.16 -20.40 25.64
CA LYS A 431 -35.64 -21.36 24.66
C LYS A 431 -34.88 -20.64 23.55
N ARG A 432 -33.67 -21.11 23.25
CA ARG A 432 -32.85 -20.64 22.11
C ARG A 432 -33.54 -20.96 20.78
N VAL A 433 -33.60 -19.95 19.90
CA VAL A 433 -34.05 -20.06 18.51
C VAL A 433 -32.80 -20.14 17.64
N THR A 434 -32.79 -20.99 16.61
CA THR A 434 -31.72 -21.00 15.61
C THR A 434 -32.30 -20.85 14.21
N VAL A 435 -31.59 -20.12 13.36
CA VAL A 435 -31.91 -19.89 11.95
C VAL A 435 -30.63 -20.02 11.14
N GLN A 436 -30.71 -20.79 10.06
CA GLN A 436 -29.63 -20.97 9.09
C GLN A 436 -29.73 -19.84 8.07
N GLY A 437 -28.61 -19.29 7.65
CA GLY A 437 -28.50 -18.29 6.59
C GLY A 437 -27.28 -18.55 5.71
N GLU A 438 -27.24 -17.89 4.56
CA GLU A 438 -26.12 -17.90 3.63
C GLU A 438 -25.89 -16.49 3.09
N LEU A 439 -24.72 -15.91 3.35
CA LEU A 439 -24.33 -14.69 2.65
C LEU A 439 -23.95 -15.09 1.23
N GLU A 440 -24.79 -14.81 0.23
CA GLU A 440 -24.65 -15.41 -1.09
C GLU A 440 -23.59 -14.72 -1.97
N PHE A 441 -23.27 -13.46 -1.65
CA PHE A 441 -22.26 -12.68 -2.35
C PHE A 441 -21.48 -11.80 -1.38
N ILE A 442 -20.34 -11.25 -1.84
CA ILE A 442 -19.55 -10.37 -0.97
C ILE A 442 -20.29 -9.05 -0.75
N GLY A 443 -20.39 -8.63 0.51
CA GLY A 443 -21.15 -7.44 0.91
C GLY A 443 -22.65 -7.69 1.06
N ASP A 444 -23.07 -8.95 0.93
CA ASP A 444 -24.42 -9.35 1.30
C ASP A 444 -24.71 -9.11 2.78
N ILE A 445 -25.97 -8.81 3.09
CA ILE A 445 -26.41 -8.48 4.43
C ILE A 445 -27.68 -9.26 4.69
N ASP A 446 -27.67 -10.12 5.69
CA ASP A 446 -28.88 -10.79 6.11
C ASP A 446 -29.52 -10.01 7.25
N THR A 447 -30.61 -9.30 6.96
CA THR A 447 -31.34 -8.57 7.99
C THR A 447 -32.39 -9.45 8.63
N PHE A 448 -32.34 -9.56 9.96
CA PHE A 448 -33.37 -10.19 10.77
C PHE A 448 -34.17 -9.17 11.58
N ARG A 449 -35.49 -9.35 11.68
CA ARG A 449 -36.37 -8.52 12.52
C ARG A 449 -36.78 -9.24 13.80
N VAL A 450 -36.59 -8.59 14.95
CA VAL A 450 -37.02 -9.06 16.28
C VAL A 450 -37.95 -8.02 16.92
N ASP A 451 -39.08 -8.46 17.49
CA ASP A 451 -39.91 -7.63 18.36
C ASP A 451 -39.43 -7.84 19.82
N ALA A 452 -38.68 -6.87 20.35
CA ALA A 452 -38.06 -6.93 21.66
C ALA A 452 -38.93 -6.28 22.76
N ASP A 453 -38.76 -6.76 23.99
CA ASP A 453 -39.42 -6.25 25.19
C ASP A 453 -38.44 -5.39 26.01
N ALA A 454 -38.86 -4.19 26.41
CA ALA A 454 -38.07 -3.30 27.25
C ALA A 454 -37.58 -4.00 28.53
N GLY A 455 -36.31 -3.78 28.88
CA GLY A 455 -35.63 -4.40 30.01
C GLY A 455 -35.12 -5.81 29.75
N THR A 456 -35.51 -6.49 28.67
CA THR A 456 -35.04 -7.85 28.38
C THR A 456 -33.62 -7.82 27.81
N VAL A 457 -32.77 -8.75 28.25
CA VAL A 457 -31.43 -8.94 27.72
C VAL A 457 -31.46 -10.03 26.65
N TYR A 458 -30.94 -9.72 25.48
CA TYR A 458 -30.86 -10.63 24.35
C TYR A 458 -29.42 -11.00 24.07
N GLU A 459 -29.22 -12.24 23.64
CA GLU A 459 -27.95 -12.77 23.18
C GLU A 459 -28.14 -13.30 21.77
N LEU A 460 -27.23 -12.90 20.87
CA LEU A 460 -27.12 -13.42 19.53
C LEU A 460 -25.70 -13.93 19.31
N ALA A 461 -25.58 -15.16 18.82
CA ALA A 461 -24.29 -15.73 18.40
C ALA A 461 -24.40 -16.25 16.97
N VAL A 462 -23.42 -15.93 16.14
CA VAL A 462 -23.25 -16.48 14.79
C VAL A 462 -22.32 -17.69 14.88
N HIS A 463 -22.80 -18.84 14.42
CA HIS A 463 -22.01 -20.07 14.29
C HIS A 463 -21.60 -20.22 12.84
N LEU A 464 -20.30 -20.11 12.58
CA LEU A 464 -19.74 -20.16 11.23
C LEU A 464 -19.90 -21.55 10.61
N GLY A 465 -20.40 -21.60 9.37
CA GLY A 465 -20.49 -22.80 8.54
C GLY A 465 -19.35 -22.83 7.52
N THR A 466 -19.64 -22.36 6.30
CA THR A 466 -18.62 -22.07 5.28
C THR A 466 -18.20 -20.60 5.26
N LEU A 467 -18.94 -19.72 5.95
CA LEU A 467 -18.50 -18.35 6.20
C LEU A 467 -17.26 -18.35 7.11
N HIS A 468 -16.28 -17.50 6.80
CA HIS A 468 -15.00 -17.48 7.51
C HIS A 468 -14.97 -16.56 8.72
N ASP A 469 -15.70 -15.45 8.65
CA ASP A 469 -15.67 -14.37 9.63
C ASP A 469 -16.96 -13.56 9.49
N SER A 470 -17.57 -13.21 10.61
CA SER A 470 -18.88 -12.57 10.67
C SER A 470 -18.82 -11.21 11.33
N LEU A 471 -19.77 -10.35 11.00
CA LEU A 471 -20.01 -9.09 11.68
C LEU A 471 -21.49 -8.96 11.96
N VAL A 472 -21.85 -8.66 13.20
CA VAL A 472 -23.23 -8.36 13.58
C VAL A 472 -23.37 -6.91 13.98
N VAL A 473 -24.38 -6.25 13.42
CA VAL A 473 -24.84 -4.93 13.86
C VAL A 473 -26.32 -5.02 14.25
N ILE A 474 -26.64 -4.53 15.45
CA ILE A 474 -28.01 -4.42 15.95
C ILE A 474 -28.44 -2.96 15.83
N GLU A 475 -29.58 -2.73 15.20
CA GLU A 475 -30.16 -1.42 14.97
C GLU A 475 -31.53 -1.30 15.62
N ASP A 476 -31.86 -0.09 16.10
CA ASP A 476 -33.19 0.25 16.55
C ASP A 476 -34.17 0.48 15.38
N ASN A 477 -35.44 0.76 15.69
CA ASN A 477 -36.48 1.03 14.68
C ASN A 477 -36.21 2.29 13.81
N TYR A 478 -35.24 3.12 14.17
CA TYR A 478 -34.86 4.31 13.41
C TYR A 478 -33.59 4.10 12.58
N GLY A 479 -32.97 2.92 12.66
CA GLY A 479 -31.70 2.59 12.00
C GLY A 479 -30.48 3.14 12.71
N TRP A 480 -30.57 3.35 14.03
CA TRP A 480 -29.38 3.64 14.83
C TRP A 480 -28.78 2.36 15.37
N ASP A 481 -27.47 2.18 15.14
CA ASP A 481 -26.68 1.11 15.74
C ASP A 481 -26.70 1.23 17.26
N ILE A 482 -27.15 0.18 17.95
CA ILE A 482 -27.17 0.11 19.42
C ILE A 482 -26.11 -0.84 19.98
N ALA A 483 -25.71 -1.83 19.17
CA ALA A 483 -24.69 -2.80 19.51
C ALA A 483 -24.08 -3.36 18.23
N TYR A 484 -22.80 -3.69 18.27
CA TYR A 484 -22.14 -4.40 17.19
C TYR A 484 -21.05 -5.28 17.78
N ASN A 485 -20.70 -6.36 17.09
CA ASN A 485 -19.53 -7.16 17.38
C ASN A 485 -19.13 -7.99 16.15
N ASP A 486 -17.83 -8.14 15.90
CA ASP A 486 -17.25 -9.03 14.88
C ASP A 486 -16.88 -10.39 15.47
N ASP A 487 -16.27 -10.45 16.67
CA ASP A 487 -15.68 -11.70 17.20
C ASP A 487 -16.22 -12.13 18.59
N ASP A 488 -16.14 -13.42 18.94
CA ASP A 488 -16.27 -13.93 20.33
C ASP A 488 -14.91 -14.40 20.88
N GLY A 489 -14.10 -13.44 21.29
CA GLY A 489 -12.77 -13.72 21.84
C GLY A 489 -11.78 -14.14 20.75
N ASP A 490 -11.44 -15.42 20.69
CA ASP A 490 -10.57 -15.98 19.63
C ASP A 490 -11.39 -16.64 18.49
N ASP A 491 -12.72 -16.69 18.60
CA ASP A 491 -13.65 -17.20 17.59
C ASP A 491 -14.14 -16.05 16.70
N LEU A 492 -14.09 -16.22 15.37
CA LEU A 492 -14.51 -15.23 14.36
C LEU A 492 -16.04 -15.21 14.15
N GLY A 493 -16.78 -16.05 14.89
CA GLY A 493 -18.23 -15.98 15.00
C GLY A 493 -18.65 -14.88 15.97
N SER A 494 -19.44 -13.90 15.52
CA SER A 494 -19.84 -12.77 16.33
C SER A 494 -20.76 -13.18 17.49
N LEU A 495 -20.52 -12.63 18.69
CA LEU A 495 -21.41 -12.75 19.85
C LEU A 495 -21.83 -11.36 20.35
N VAL A 496 -23.12 -11.03 20.25
CA VAL A 496 -23.67 -9.77 20.75
C VAL A 496 -24.62 -10.03 21.92
N ARG A 497 -24.44 -9.28 23.02
CA ARG A 497 -25.42 -9.18 24.11
C ARG A 497 -25.88 -7.75 24.26
N TRP A 498 -27.20 -7.52 24.30
CA TRP A 498 -27.75 -6.19 24.52
C TRP A 498 -29.01 -6.22 25.40
N ARG A 499 -29.23 -5.15 26.16
CA ARG A 499 -30.49 -4.91 26.89
C ARG A 499 -31.37 -3.97 26.06
N SER A 500 -32.60 -4.36 25.81
CA SER A 500 -33.56 -3.53 25.07
C SER A 500 -34.07 -2.38 25.95
N GLU A 501 -33.89 -1.12 25.57
CA GLU A 501 -34.40 0.01 26.35
C GLU A 501 -35.91 0.25 26.14
N GLU A 502 -36.40 0.00 24.92
CA GLU A 502 -37.80 0.18 24.55
C GLU A 502 -38.42 -1.12 24.06
N THR A 503 -39.75 -1.26 24.22
CA THR A 503 -40.49 -2.35 23.59
C THR A 503 -40.79 -1.96 22.15
N GLY A 504 -40.34 -2.77 21.19
CA GLY A 504 -40.49 -2.45 19.77
C GLY A 504 -39.63 -3.31 18.86
N PRO A 505 -39.65 -3.04 17.55
CA PRO A 505 -38.82 -3.76 16.61
C PRO A 505 -37.36 -3.31 16.69
N TYR A 506 -36.47 -4.29 16.60
CA TYR A 506 -35.04 -4.16 16.38
C TYR A 506 -34.65 -4.97 15.14
N PHE A 507 -33.60 -4.54 14.47
CA PHE A 507 -33.07 -5.17 13.28
C PHE A 507 -31.65 -5.65 13.55
N ILE A 508 -31.35 -6.85 13.08
CA ILE A 508 -30.08 -7.52 13.28
C ILE A 508 -29.52 -7.75 11.90
N ASN A 509 -28.43 -7.09 11.57
CA ASN A 509 -27.74 -7.25 10.30
C ASN A 509 -26.58 -8.21 10.53
N VAL A 510 -26.62 -9.37 9.87
CA VAL A 510 -25.49 -10.28 9.79
C VAL A 510 -24.77 -10.02 8.47
N MET A 511 -23.48 -9.75 8.59
CA MET A 511 -22.54 -9.52 7.49
C MET A 511 -21.35 -10.46 7.68
N GLY A 512 -20.44 -10.47 6.71
CA GLY A 512 -19.20 -11.23 6.85
C GLY A 512 -18.08 -10.66 5.99
N TYR A 513 -16.86 -11.02 6.36
CA TYR A 513 -15.67 -10.74 5.54
C TYR A 513 -15.55 -11.83 4.45
N GLY A 514 -16.52 -11.84 3.55
CA GLY A 514 -16.69 -12.84 2.50
C GLY A 514 -18.14 -13.34 2.42
N SER A 515 -18.33 -14.44 1.70
CA SER A 515 -19.63 -15.11 1.51
C SER A 515 -19.61 -16.50 2.14
N GLY A 516 -20.78 -17.05 2.47
CA GLY A 516 -20.92 -18.43 2.92
C GLY A 516 -22.03 -18.65 3.93
N THR A 517 -22.19 -19.92 4.30
CA THR A 517 -23.25 -20.40 5.19
C THR A 517 -22.91 -20.17 6.66
N TYR A 518 -23.93 -19.89 7.48
CA TYR A 518 -23.84 -19.72 8.92
C TYR A 518 -25.15 -20.12 9.62
N GLU A 519 -25.12 -20.23 10.96
CA GLU A 519 -26.32 -20.36 11.79
C GLU A 519 -26.35 -19.25 12.85
N VAL A 520 -27.40 -18.44 12.87
CA VAL A 520 -27.68 -17.52 13.98
C VAL A 520 -28.38 -18.27 15.09
N SER A 521 -27.87 -18.15 16.30
CA SER A 521 -28.54 -18.56 17.52
C SER A 521 -28.97 -17.34 18.34
N PHE A 522 -30.25 -17.27 18.66
CA PHE A 522 -30.87 -16.13 19.33
C PHE A 522 -31.54 -16.56 20.64
N PHE A 523 -31.26 -15.83 21.72
CA PHE A 523 -31.77 -16.12 23.05
C PHE A 523 -32.20 -14.83 23.75
N ALA A 524 -33.26 -14.92 24.56
CA ALA A 524 -33.71 -13.84 25.42
C ALA A 524 -33.62 -14.31 26.88
N TRP A 525 -32.75 -13.67 27.65
CA TRP A 525 -32.70 -13.78 29.10
C TRP A 525 -33.90 -13.02 29.64
N LYS A 526 -34.93 -13.78 29.99
CA LYS A 526 -36.16 -13.21 30.52
C LYS A 526 -36.06 -13.23 32.03
N ASP A 527 -35.92 -12.02 32.57
CA ASP A 527 -36.06 -11.68 33.98
C ASP A 527 -37.20 -12.48 34.63
N ASP A 528 -36.84 -13.38 35.56
CA ASP A 528 -37.77 -14.20 36.30
C ASP A 528 -38.35 -13.46 37.53
N HIS A 529 -37.70 -12.40 38.00
CA HIS A 529 -38.04 -11.62 39.18
C HIS A 529 -37.65 -10.13 39.05
N GLY A 530 -38.64 -9.25 38.88
CA GLY A 530 -38.35 -7.84 38.58
C GLY A 530 -37.37 -7.10 39.53
N ASP A 531 -36.50 -6.30 38.92
CA ASP A 531 -35.39 -5.49 39.48
C ASP A 531 -35.72 -4.40 40.54
N SER A 532 -36.95 -4.34 41.05
CA SER A 532 -37.35 -3.30 41.99
C SER A 532 -38.45 -3.70 42.97
N SER A 533 -38.57 -2.96 44.07
CA SER A 533 -39.62 -3.17 45.08
C SER A 533 -41.05 -3.06 44.54
N GLU A 534 -41.25 -2.34 43.43
CA GLU A 534 -42.53 -2.17 42.73
C GLU A 534 -42.92 -3.39 41.89
N THR A 535 -41.93 -4.11 41.35
CA THR A 535 -42.11 -5.30 40.50
C THR A 535 -41.81 -6.61 41.24
N ALA A 536 -41.47 -6.52 42.53
CA ALA A 536 -41.08 -7.63 43.38
C ALA A 536 -42.06 -8.83 43.33
N THR A 537 -41.48 -10.03 43.24
CA THR A 537 -42.22 -11.30 43.23
C THR A 537 -42.73 -11.65 44.62
N ALA A 538 -44.02 -11.98 44.74
CA ALA A 538 -44.58 -12.37 46.03
C ALA A 538 -44.09 -13.77 46.46
N LEU A 539 -43.44 -13.85 47.62
CA LEU A 539 -42.91 -15.08 48.19
C LEU A 539 -43.68 -15.48 49.47
N GLN A 540 -44.17 -16.71 49.55
CA GLN A 540 -44.82 -17.19 50.78
C GLN A 540 -43.78 -17.66 51.80
N VAL A 541 -44.02 -17.38 53.08
CA VAL A 541 -43.18 -17.90 54.16
C VAL A 541 -43.19 -19.44 54.15
N GLY A 542 -42.00 -20.04 54.07
CA GLY A 542 -41.76 -21.48 53.95
C GLY A 542 -41.84 -22.03 52.53
N GLU A 543 -42.11 -21.18 51.52
CA GLU A 543 -42.00 -21.54 50.12
C GLU A 543 -40.55 -21.47 49.66
N TYR A 544 -40.14 -22.48 48.90
CA TYR A 544 -38.86 -22.49 48.20
C TYR A 544 -39.12 -22.02 46.76
N ALA A 545 -38.56 -20.88 46.39
CA ALA A 545 -38.55 -20.40 45.02
C ALA A 545 -37.21 -20.74 44.38
N LYS A 546 -37.24 -21.44 43.24
CA LYS A 546 -36.06 -21.65 42.40
C LYS A 546 -36.02 -20.51 41.39
N SER A 547 -34.87 -19.87 41.27
CA SER A 547 -34.66 -18.60 40.58
C SER A 547 -33.34 -18.59 39.81
N TYR A 548 -33.10 -17.55 39.03
CA TYR A 548 -31.91 -17.41 38.20
C TYR A 548 -31.46 -15.95 38.11
N ILE A 549 -30.20 -15.67 38.47
CA ILE A 549 -29.59 -14.37 38.18
C ILE A 549 -29.20 -14.36 36.70
N ASP A 550 -29.95 -13.61 35.89
CA ASP A 550 -29.90 -13.56 34.42
C ASP A 550 -28.64 -12.89 33.89
N THR A 551 -28.18 -11.82 34.55
CA THR A 551 -27.00 -11.05 34.17
C THR A 551 -26.24 -10.57 35.40
N GLY A 552 -25.00 -10.10 35.25
CA GLY A 552 -24.24 -9.53 36.36
C GLY A 552 -24.82 -8.22 36.94
N GLU A 553 -25.85 -7.66 36.32
CA GLU A 553 -26.58 -6.46 36.81
C GLU A 553 -27.98 -6.80 37.34
N ASP A 554 -28.37 -8.07 37.29
CA ASP A 554 -29.71 -8.54 37.62
C ASP A 554 -29.95 -8.59 39.14
N ILE A 555 -31.10 -8.08 39.59
CA ILE A 555 -31.44 -7.99 41.01
C ILE A 555 -32.84 -8.52 41.26
N ASP A 556 -32.93 -9.74 41.78
CA ASP A 556 -34.23 -10.34 42.04
C ASP A 556 -34.88 -9.75 43.30
N TYR A 557 -35.95 -8.97 43.12
CA TYR A 557 -36.76 -8.52 44.26
C TYR A 557 -37.88 -9.50 44.60
N PHE A 558 -37.98 -9.85 45.88
CA PHE A 558 -39.10 -10.57 46.47
C PHE A 558 -39.83 -9.74 47.51
N VAL A 559 -41.11 -10.03 47.75
CA VAL A 559 -41.92 -9.42 48.81
C VAL A 559 -42.66 -10.49 49.60
N PHE A 560 -42.60 -10.41 50.93
CA PHE A 560 -43.33 -11.31 51.83
C PHE A 560 -44.00 -10.54 52.97
N GLU A 561 -45.04 -11.13 53.57
CA GLU A 561 -45.71 -10.57 54.74
C GLU A 561 -45.12 -11.15 56.03
N ALA A 562 -44.62 -10.28 56.91
CA ALA A 562 -44.08 -10.63 58.21
C ALA A 562 -45.05 -10.31 59.36
N GLU A 563 -44.94 -11.04 60.47
CA GLU A 563 -45.72 -10.84 61.69
C GLU A 563 -44.85 -10.26 62.82
N GLU A 564 -45.34 -9.22 63.51
CA GLU A 564 -44.64 -8.56 64.63
C GLU A 564 -44.16 -9.57 65.70
N GLY A 565 -42.88 -9.49 66.06
CA GLY A 565 -42.22 -10.31 67.08
C GLY A 565 -41.85 -11.74 66.62
N VAL A 566 -42.10 -12.09 65.36
CA VAL A 566 -41.66 -13.38 64.78
C VAL A 566 -40.22 -13.24 64.29
N ASN A 567 -39.40 -14.27 64.57
CA ASN A 567 -38.05 -14.39 64.04
C ASN A 567 -38.10 -15.12 62.70
N TYR A 568 -37.43 -14.56 61.70
CA TYR A 568 -37.31 -15.07 60.35
C TYR A 568 -35.85 -15.40 60.01
N LEU A 569 -35.67 -16.44 59.20
CA LEU A 569 -34.42 -16.77 58.52
C LEU A 569 -34.68 -16.68 57.03
N ILE A 570 -33.95 -15.80 56.35
CA ILE A 570 -33.94 -15.66 54.89
C ILE A 570 -32.62 -16.25 54.43
N GLU A 571 -32.65 -17.20 53.50
CA GLU A 571 -31.44 -17.82 53.00
C GLU A 571 -31.54 -18.09 51.49
N THR A 572 -30.40 -17.95 50.82
CA THR A 572 -30.20 -18.49 49.48
C THR A 572 -29.60 -19.89 49.56
N GLU A 573 -29.88 -20.70 48.54
CA GLU A 573 -29.24 -21.98 48.26
C GLU A 573 -28.63 -21.89 46.87
N LEU A 574 -27.30 -21.96 46.78
CA LEU A 574 -26.58 -21.85 45.52
C LEU A 574 -26.80 -23.09 44.65
N GLY A 575 -27.15 -22.87 43.38
CA GLY A 575 -27.20 -23.87 42.33
C GLY A 575 -25.95 -23.79 41.46
N ASP A 576 -26.10 -23.24 40.26
CA ASP A 576 -24.97 -22.91 39.37
C ASP A 576 -24.44 -21.48 39.63
N LEU A 577 -25.17 -20.65 40.38
CA LEU A 577 -24.68 -19.38 40.92
C LEU A 577 -23.59 -19.67 41.94
N THR A 578 -22.45 -18.99 41.87
CA THR A 578 -21.30 -19.31 42.75
C THR A 578 -21.24 -18.49 44.02
N ASP A 579 -21.86 -17.31 44.04
CA ASP A 579 -21.84 -16.40 45.17
C ASP A 579 -23.05 -15.44 45.12
N SER A 580 -23.75 -15.26 46.24
CA SER A 580 -25.01 -14.52 46.32
C SER A 580 -25.00 -13.52 47.47
N SER A 581 -25.66 -12.37 47.32
CA SER A 581 -25.92 -11.46 48.45
C SER A 581 -27.41 -11.24 48.68
N LEU A 582 -27.77 -10.93 49.92
CA LEU A 582 -29.13 -10.61 50.36
C LEU A 582 -29.18 -9.23 50.98
N THR A 583 -30.18 -8.45 50.58
CA THR A 583 -30.54 -7.19 51.25
C THR A 583 -32.00 -7.24 51.67
N LEU A 584 -32.30 -6.98 52.94
CA LEU A 584 -33.65 -6.91 53.50
C LEU A 584 -34.09 -5.46 53.66
N PHE A 585 -35.28 -5.11 53.18
CA PHE A 585 -35.84 -3.76 53.21
C PHE A 585 -37.19 -3.68 53.93
N ASP A 586 -37.46 -2.52 54.53
CA ASP A 586 -38.82 -2.04 54.79
C ASP A 586 -39.14 -0.82 53.91
N ARG A 587 -40.32 -0.21 54.14
CA ARG A 587 -40.78 0.97 53.41
C ARG A 587 -39.90 2.23 53.60
N ARG A 588 -38.92 2.21 54.50
CA ARG A 588 -38.00 3.31 54.80
C ARG A 588 -36.60 3.06 54.21
N GLY A 589 -36.32 1.85 53.72
CA GLY A 589 -35.05 1.47 53.13
C GLY A 589 -34.51 0.15 53.69
N GLU A 590 -33.23 -0.06 53.47
CA GLU A 590 -32.49 -1.24 53.94
C GLU A 590 -32.53 -1.35 55.48
N ILE A 591 -32.73 -2.58 55.96
CA ILE A 591 -32.72 -2.96 57.37
C ILE A 591 -31.52 -3.86 57.68
N ASP A 592 -31.18 -4.77 56.77
CA ASP A 592 -30.11 -5.74 56.98
C ASP A 592 -29.51 -6.20 55.64
N TYR A 593 -28.27 -6.67 55.68
CA TYR A 593 -27.50 -7.11 54.50
C TYR A 593 -26.57 -8.26 54.88
N ASN A 594 -26.44 -9.25 54.00
CA ASN A 594 -25.43 -10.29 54.11
C ASN A 594 -25.01 -10.78 52.72
N ASP A 595 -23.71 -10.82 52.46
CA ASP A 595 -23.07 -11.42 51.27
C ASP A 595 -22.60 -12.86 51.54
N ASP A 596 -22.07 -13.15 52.72
CA ASP A 596 -21.57 -14.49 53.01
C ASP A 596 -21.97 -14.94 54.42
N TYR A 597 -22.39 -16.21 54.54
CA TYR A 597 -22.71 -16.81 55.83
C TYR A 597 -21.66 -17.82 56.27
N LEU A 598 -20.79 -17.38 57.19
CA LEU A 598 -19.67 -18.14 57.73
C LEU A 598 -18.64 -18.51 56.66
N ASP A 599 -18.51 -19.79 56.32
CA ASP A 599 -17.59 -20.32 55.31
C ASP A 599 -18.35 -20.68 54.01
N ASP A 600 -19.60 -20.26 53.86
CA ASP A 600 -20.49 -20.48 52.72
C ASP A 600 -20.74 -19.15 51.98
N LEU A 601 -20.70 -19.19 50.64
CA LEU A 601 -20.98 -18.03 49.76
C LEU A 601 -22.49 -17.83 49.53
N ALA A 602 -23.32 -18.70 50.13
CA ALA A 602 -24.74 -18.48 50.23
C ALA A 602 -25.06 -17.46 51.34
N ALA A 603 -25.75 -16.38 50.99
CA ALA A 603 -26.17 -15.35 51.93
C ALA A 603 -27.31 -15.81 52.85
N ARG A 604 -27.27 -15.37 54.11
CA ARG A 604 -28.33 -15.60 55.10
C ARG A 604 -28.55 -14.41 56.03
N ILE A 605 -29.82 -14.04 56.22
CA ILE A 605 -30.26 -13.00 57.15
C ILE A 605 -31.14 -13.61 58.25
N TYR A 606 -30.80 -13.33 59.50
CA TYR A 606 -31.61 -13.65 60.67
C TYR A 606 -32.18 -12.38 61.29
N TRP A 607 -33.52 -12.26 61.32
CA TRP A 607 -34.16 -11.00 61.68
C TRP A 607 -35.48 -11.19 62.44
N GLU A 608 -35.70 -10.39 63.48
CA GLU A 608 -36.98 -10.35 64.21
C GLU A 608 -37.83 -9.17 63.70
N ALA A 609 -39.04 -9.47 63.24
CA ALA A 609 -39.92 -8.46 62.67
C ALA A 609 -40.40 -7.45 63.72
N PRO A 610 -40.06 -6.15 63.60
CA PRO A 610 -40.44 -5.14 64.59
C PRO A 610 -41.90 -4.70 64.47
N ALA A 611 -42.57 -5.03 63.35
CA ALA A 611 -43.98 -4.76 63.09
C ALA A 611 -44.52 -5.74 62.04
N SER A 612 -45.83 -6.00 62.06
CA SER A 612 -46.48 -6.74 60.97
C SER A 612 -46.56 -5.88 59.72
N GLY A 613 -46.28 -6.46 58.54
CA GLY A 613 -46.38 -5.77 57.27
C GLY A 613 -45.59 -6.44 56.15
N MET A 614 -45.54 -5.77 55.00
CA MET A 614 -44.73 -6.20 53.85
C MET A 614 -43.28 -5.78 54.02
N TYR A 615 -42.38 -6.72 53.71
CA TYR A 615 -40.93 -6.54 53.66
C TYR A 615 -40.42 -7.05 52.31
N TRP A 616 -39.36 -6.44 51.81
CA TRP A 616 -38.77 -6.77 50.52
C TRP A 616 -37.37 -7.36 50.69
N ILE A 617 -37.01 -8.27 49.81
CA ILE A 617 -35.70 -8.89 49.75
C ILE A 617 -35.15 -8.59 48.36
N ALA A 618 -33.92 -8.13 48.27
CA ALA A 618 -33.17 -8.14 47.01
C ALA A 618 -32.13 -9.26 47.08
N VAL A 619 -32.02 -10.04 46.02
CA VAL A 619 -30.97 -11.03 45.81
C VAL A 619 -30.10 -10.56 44.65
N GLU A 620 -28.79 -10.56 44.84
CA GLU A 620 -27.82 -10.24 43.79
C GLU A 620 -26.80 -11.37 43.68
N GLY A 621 -26.22 -11.58 42.51
CA GLY A 621 -25.15 -12.55 42.26
C GLY A 621 -23.83 -11.88 41.90
N TRP A 622 -22.69 -12.48 42.27
CA TRP A 622 -21.38 -12.05 41.73
C TRP A 622 -21.12 -12.59 40.32
N ASP A 623 -21.88 -13.61 39.92
CA ASP A 623 -21.96 -14.19 38.59
C ASP A 623 -23.43 -14.46 38.22
N THR A 624 -23.65 -15.04 37.04
CA THR A 624 -24.99 -15.48 36.60
C THR A 624 -25.19 -16.94 36.95
N GLY A 625 -26.39 -17.33 37.35
CA GLY A 625 -26.63 -18.73 37.67
C GLY A 625 -27.92 -19.02 38.42
N THR A 626 -28.21 -20.32 38.58
CA THR A 626 -29.39 -20.75 39.34
C THR A 626 -29.15 -20.66 40.84
N TYR A 627 -30.17 -20.24 41.59
CA TYR A 627 -30.20 -20.31 43.04
C TYR A 627 -31.63 -20.64 43.53
N GLY A 628 -31.78 -20.88 44.82
CA GLY A 628 -33.07 -20.96 45.48
C GLY A 628 -33.16 -19.99 46.64
N ILE A 629 -34.35 -19.44 46.91
CA ILE A 629 -34.62 -18.58 48.06
C ILE A 629 -35.77 -19.13 48.91
N VAL A 630 -35.62 -19.03 50.22
CA VAL A 630 -36.66 -19.41 51.18
C VAL A 630 -36.66 -18.46 52.40
N VAL A 631 -37.86 -18.17 52.89
CA VAL A 631 -38.06 -17.42 54.13
C VAL A 631 -38.70 -18.33 55.18
N TRP A 632 -37.94 -18.73 56.20
CA TRP A 632 -38.43 -19.53 57.33
C TRP A 632 -38.94 -18.66 58.47
N SER A 633 -39.97 -19.10 59.19
CA SER A 633 -40.48 -18.44 60.40
C SER A 633 -40.28 -19.27 61.66
N GLY A 634 -40.15 -18.60 62.80
CA GLY A 634 -40.03 -19.25 64.12
C GLY A 634 -38.67 -19.90 64.36
N VAL A 635 -37.67 -19.53 63.56
CA VAL A 635 -36.29 -19.99 63.68
C VAL A 635 -35.61 -19.20 64.80
N GLN A 636 -34.84 -19.87 65.67
CA GLN A 636 -33.95 -19.18 66.60
C GLN A 636 -32.54 -19.14 66.01
N PRO A 637 -31.79 -18.03 66.15
CA PRO A 637 -30.42 -17.98 65.69
C PRO A 637 -29.60 -19.09 66.37
N GLU A 638 -28.92 -19.92 65.58
CA GLU A 638 -27.93 -20.85 66.14
C GLU A 638 -26.80 -20.04 66.79
N ARG A 639 -26.38 -20.46 67.99
CA ARG A 639 -25.44 -19.73 68.84
C ARG A 639 -23.98 -20.02 68.55
#